data_AF-A0A517XX26-F1
#
_entry.id   AF-A0A517XX26-F1
#
_cell.length_a   1.000
_cell.length_b   1.000
_cell.length_c   1.000
_cell.angle_alpha   90.00
_cell.angle_beta   90.00
_cell.angle_gamma   90.00
#
_symmetry.space_group_name_H-M   'P 1'
#
loop_
_entity.id
_entity.type
_entity.pdbx_description
1 polymer ?
#
loop_
_entity_poly.entity_id
_entity_poly.type
_entity_poly.pdbx_seq_one_letter_code
_entity_poly.pdbx_strand_id
1 'polypeptide(L)'
;MARVRLPLLALLLLAVPAQAVILRLVSLQEVLDGEQLIFVAAVDSVLPERPALVLKLDEKLKGDPPFDRLPVNMTGDDEAKKGEHTKLILDRLDGGRKVVVFASKKGKRYNAMAFTEGTWFSLQGVVDDDGKTVRWAFLHGEPYLRRTFKGTTAELRQICVDGLAKKAPPPAPNEKEAPGFGPAPKKEGGGSEGGGRRGSVVGGAALFGVIPSLALVGPLAIIAALFPGAAASMAVAMKRWRAFLVVASVNSTAALVYWLVREYWGLPDWWLFTYQGFTLLLVGFTFGGMVWADRRYRRLVGEDPTATTTPTRKELRILLGVVAVIGLLVASARFFGPWSAAVDFPMREFALIGVSLLASAGYVGYRRLTAAHDLRADGTEPPLRVSISGELAGLSALFTVTLAAALVGGLPASTTTPPPESAGGGVRLLDVQVYELPDANQVMSSVTVNGDRLYVGAAKSGGFGSDGFVFALDRDSKQVAWKFAADGDLMPVFSTPTVSGGKVFVGEGLHTDKGSRLFALDAATGKTAWPNPFPTTSHTEGQPRVANGRLYFAAGDDGLICADAAKGTKVWQFAGKEQKLHIDGAPAVSGKRVFLGSGLYTLARVAVDADTGNELWRQPQAYRSFGPPLATGEHVLYGIGTGNMTNDTFAYAEEGTPSEAAPGGAVVCASVTDGKTVWEAKLPRSVHTPLAADALFVYVACRDGSVYCFNRATGAVWWSVSLGSTFTAGPAVAADDQGRPTAVYAATPEGRVACLNPYTGKAYWVRELAEVGGRRVTELYSTPAVVQDGRRRSVYVGAQLESRTRSKSAAVFRFDDETGE
;
A
#
# COMPACT_ATOMS: atom_id res chain seq x y z
N MET A 1 -29.28 23.48 -3.35
CA MET A 1 -29.97 22.18 -3.53
C MET A 1 -29.15 21.07 -2.86
N ALA A 2 -29.81 20.30 -1.98
CA ALA A 2 -29.47 19.01 -1.32
C ALA A 2 -27.97 18.62 -1.16
N ARG A 3 -27.39 18.63 0.06
CA ARG A 3 -27.47 17.54 1.07
C ARG A 3 -27.56 16.13 0.48
N VAL A 4 -26.48 15.35 0.56
CA VAL A 4 -26.39 13.92 0.93
C VAL A 4 -24.99 13.43 0.53
N ARG A 5 -24.17 12.99 1.49
CA ARG A 5 -23.18 11.88 1.42
C ARG A 5 -22.42 11.77 2.75
N LEU A 6 -23.18 11.47 3.81
CA LEU A 6 -22.63 10.97 5.07
C LEU A 6 -23.08 9.54 5.48
N PRO A 7 -23.66 8.65 4.63
CA PRO A 7 -24.05 7.33 5.13
C PRO A 7 -23.00 6.21 4.93
N LEU A 8 -21.89 6.40 4.19
CA LEU A 8 -20.96 5.28 3.94
C LEU A 8 -20.04 4.97 5.14
N LEU A 9 -19.67 5.98 5.94
CA LEU A 9 -18.79 5.76 7.10
C LEU A 9 -19.54 5.18 8.30
N ALA A 10 -20.84 5.50 8.44
CA ALA A 10 -21.70 4.96 9.49
C ALA A 10 -22.10 3.48 9.23
N LEU A 11 -22.13 3.05 7.96
CA LEU A 11 -22.42 1.65 7.58
C LEU A 11 -21.25 0.70 7.89
N LEU A 12 -20.01 1.20 7.94
CA LEU A 12 -18.83 0.41 8.31
C LEU A 12 -18.61 0.27 9.82
N LEU A 13 -19.15 1.20 10.61
CA LEU A 13 -19.10 1.17 12.08
C LEU A 13 -20.32 0.51 12.74
N LEU A 14 -21.34 0.12 11.95
CA LEU A 14 -22.54 -0.60 12.40
C LEU A 14 -22.63 -2.05 11.89
N ALA A 15 -21.54 -2.61 11.35
CA ALA A 15 -21.49 -4.03 11.02
C ALA A 15 -21.43 -4.89 12.30
N VAL A 16 -22.57 -5.03 12.96
CA VAL A 16 -22.84 -6.16 13.87
C VAL A 16 -22.80 -7.43 13.00
N PRO A 17 -22.22 -8.55 13.45
CA PRO A 17 -22.20 -9.78 12.66
C PRO A 17 -23.62 -10.20 12.32
N ALA A 18 -23.99 -10.13 11.04
CA ALA A 18 -25.23 -10.70 10.54
C ALA A 18 -25.11 -12.23 10.61
N GLN A 19 -25.72 -12.83 11.63
CA GLN A 19 -25.99 -14.25 11.67
C GLN A 19 -27.13 -14.53 10.69
N ALA A 20 -26.84 -15.19 9.57
CA ALA A 20 -27.88 -15.74 8.71
C ALA A 20 -28.50 -16.96 9.40
N VAL A 21 -29.62 -16.75 10.10
CA VAL A 21 -30.46 -17.83 10.63
C VAL A 21 -31.77 -17.85 9.86
N ILE A 22 -32.21 -19.04 9.44
CA ILE A 22 -33.42 -19.28 8.63
C ILE A 22 -34.67 -18.85 9.42
N LEU A 23 -35.47 -17.93 8.87
CA LEU A 23 -36.65 -17.32 9.55
C LEU A 23 -38.01 -17.97 9.23
N ARG A 24 -38.07 -19.08 8.48
CA ARG A 24 -39.36 -19.71 8.15
C ARG A 24 -39.85 -20.57 9.32
N LEU A 25 -41.02 -20.23 9.88
CA LEU A 25 -41.71 -21.07 10.87
C LEU A 25 -42.18 -22.39 10.23
N VAL A 26 -41.88 -23.51 10.87
CA VAL A 26 -42.28 -24.87 10.45
C VAL A 26 -43.36 -25.37 11.41
N SER A 27 -44.51 -25.80 10.89
CA SER A 27 -45.62 -26.34 11.69
C SER A 27 -45.47 -27.84 11.96
N LEU A 28 -46.01 -28.35 13.07
CA LEU A 28 -46.00 -29.79 13.35
C LEU A 28 -46.77 -30.59 12.29
N GLN A 29 -47.84 -30.03 11.72
CA GLN A 29 -48.58 -30.68 10.64
C GLN A 29 -47.69 -30.89 9.40
N GLU A 30 -46.92 -29.88 8.98
CA GLU A 30 -45.97 -30.01 7.87
C GLU A 30 -44.89 -31.06 8.17
N VAL A 31 -44.41 -31.17 9.42
CA VAL A 31 -43.45 -32.20 9.83
C VAL A 31 -44.08 -33.59 9.77
N LEU A 32 -45.30 -33.75 10.28
CA LEU A 32 -46.01 -35.03 10.23
C LEU A 32 -46.30 -35.49 8.81
N ASP A 33 -46.62 -34.56 7.89
CA ASP A 33 -46.92 -34.89 6.50
C ASP A 33 -45.64 -35.17 5.69
N GLY A 34 -44.59 -34.36 5.89
CA GLY A 34 -43.35 -34.40 5.12
C GLY A 34 -42.35 -35.49 5.53
N GLU A 35 -42.33 -35.89 6.80
CA GLU A 35 -41.32 -36.83 7.29
C GLU A 35 -41.71 -38.29 7.01
N GLN A 36 -40.73 -39.08 6.56
CA GLN A 36 -40.94 -40.45 6.11
C GLN A 36 -41.00 -41.43 7.28
N LEU A 37 -40.21 -41.17 8.32
CA LEU A 37 -40.08 -41.98 9.52
C LEU A 37 -40.33 -41.11 10.76
N ILE A 38 -41.20 -41.59 11.66
CA ILE A 38 -41.43 -40.96 12.97
C ILE A 38 -41.42 -42.08 14.00
N PHE A 39 -40.58 -41.95 15.02
CA PHE A 39 -40.43 -42.97 16.05
C PHE A 39 -39.95 -42.38 17.37
N VAL A 40 -40.16 -43.12 18.45
CA VAL A 40 -39.61 -42.84 19.77
C VAL A 40 -38.41 -43.73 20.00
N ALA A 41 -37.32 -43.15 20.47
CA ALA A 41 -36.12 -43.87 20.89
C ALA A 41 -35.78 -43.54 22.35
N ALA A 42 -35.21 -44.49 23.08
CA ALA A 42 -34.73 -44.30 24.44
C ALA A 42 -33.19 -44.17 24.47
N VAL A 43 -32.66 -43.34 25.36
CA VAL A 43 -31.22 -43.26 25.62
C VAL A 43 -30.75 -44.55 26.29
N ASP A 44 -29.98 -45.35 25.56
CA ASP A 44 -29.49 -46.65 26.01
C ASP A 44 -28.17 -46.50 26.80
N SER A 45 -27.25 -45.67 26.30
CA SER A 45 -26.02 -45.32 27.02
C SER A 45 -25.47 -43.96 26.58
N VAL A 46 -24.88 -43.25 27.54
CA VAL A 46 -24.07 -42.04 27.31
C VAL A 46 -22.64 -42.41 27.65
N LEU A 47 -21.70 -42.20 26.73
CA LEU A 47 -20.29 -42.48 26.97
C LEU A 47 -19.64 -41.22 27.56
N PRO A 48 -19.21 -41.18 28.84
CA PRO A 48 -18.74 -39.94 29.46
C PRO A 48 -17.36 -39.49 28.96
N GLU A 49 -16.52 -40.45 28.56
CA GLU A 49 -15.12 -40.27 28.14
C GLU A 49 -14.99 -39.79 26.69
N ARG A 50 -16.07 -39.85 25.89
CA ARG A 50 -16.10 -39.47 24.47
C ARG A 50 -17.48 -38.89 24.15
N PRO A 51 -17.62 -37.80 23.39
CA PRO A 51 -18.93 -37.23 23.06
C PRO A 51 -19.71 -38.17 22.13
N ALA A 52 -20.36 -39.19 22.68
CA ALA A 52 -21.10 -40.21 21.96
C ALA A 52 -22.28 -40.71 22.81
N LEU A 53 -23.38 -40.99 22.11
CA LEU A 53 -24.67 -41.38 22.66
C LEU A 53 -25.21 -42.55 21.86
N VAL A 54 -25.85 -43.53 22.50
CA VAL A 54 -26.58 -44.58 21.78
C VAL A 54 -28.07 -44.45 22.11
N LEU A 55 -28.89 -44.27 21.07
CA LEU A 55 -30.34 -44.32 21.17
C LEU A 55 -30.83 -45.70 20.68
N LYS A 56 -31.76 -46.31 21.40
CA LYS A 56 -32.41 -47.57 21.01
C LYS A 56 -33.85 -47.30 20.63
N LEU A 57 -34.28 -47.82 19.48
CA LEU A 57 -35.66 -47.70 19.02
C LEU A 57 -36.60 -48.33 20.05
N ASP A 58 -37.64 -47.60 20.43
CA ASP A 58 -38.59 -47.99 21.48
C ASP A 58 -39.99 -48.19 20.91
N GLU A 59 -40.45 -47.26 20.07
CA GLU A 59 -41.78 -47.32 19.46
C GLU A 59 -41.77 -46.73 18.05
N LYS A 60 -42.45 -47.38 17.10
CA LYS A 60 -42.61 -46.91 15.72
C LYS A 60 -43.95 -46.19 15.58
N LEU A 61 -43.96 -44.94 15.12
CA LEU A 61 -45.18 -44.14 14.95
C LEU A 61 -45.57 -43.99 13.47
N LYS A 62 -44.60 -43.77 12.58
CA LYS A 62 -44.79 -43.66 11.13
C LYS A 62 -43.61 -44.30 10.39
N GLY A 63 -43.92 -45.17 9.42
CA GLY A 63 -42.92 -45.89 8.63
C GLY A 63 -42.16 -46.97 9.43
N ASP A 64 -41.27 -47.69 8.75
CA ASP A 64 -40.50 -48.79 9.35
C ASP A 64 -38.99 -48.49 9.28
N PRO A 65 -38.36 -48.00 10.38
CA PRO A 65 -36.94 -47.71 10.40
C PRO A 65 -36.12 -49.01 10.21
N PRO A 66 -35.14 -49.04 9.28
CA PRO A 66 -34.35 -50.25 9.01
C PRO A 66 -33.23 -50.49 10.05
N PHE A 67 -33.34 -49.90 11.24
CA PHE A 67 -32.35 -49.95 12.31
C PHE A 67 -33.03 -49.92 13.68
N ASP A 68 -32.49 -50.69 14.63
CA ASP A 68 -33.00 -50.75 16.00
C ASP A 68 -32.15 -49.94 17.00
N ARG A 69 -30.93 -49.56 16.60
CA ARG A 69 -29.99 -48.75 17.41
C ARG A 69 -29.35 -47.66 16.57
N LEU A 70 -29.24 -46.47 17.16
CA LEU A 70 -28.66 -45.28 16.56
C LEU A 70 -27.47 -44.85 17.42
N PRO A 71 -26.25 -45.32 17.12
CA PRO A 71 -25.04 -44.78 17.73
C PRO A 71 -24.75 -43.40 17.12
N VAL A 72 -24.90 -42.36 17.93
CA VAL A 72 -24.75 -40.96 17.57
C VAL A 72 -23.39 -40.44 18.06
N ASN A 73 -22.58 -39.95 17.12
CA ASN A 73 -21.42 -39.13 17.45
C ASN A 73 -21.90 -37.72 17.83
N MET A 74 -21.65 -37.32 19.08
CA MET A 74 -22.12 -36.06 19.65
C MET A 74 -21.13 -34.90 19.47
N THR A 75 -20.04 -35.04 18.70
CA THR A 75 -19.05 -33.96 18.50
C THR A 75 -19.62 -32.65 17.96
N GLY A 76 -20.77 -32.69 17.30
CA GLY A 76 -21.42 -31.51 16.74
C GLY A 76 -20.71 -30.95 15.50
N ASP A 77 -21.45 -30.18 14.72
CA ASP A 77 -20.92 -29.32 13.68
C ASP A 77 -20.37 -28.00 14.27
N ASP A 78 -20.04 -27.05 13.41
CA ASP A 78 -19.44 -25.79 13.86
C ASP A 78 -20.43 -24.90 14.63
N GLU A 79 -21.74 -25.06 14.44
CA GLU A 79 -22.76 -24.35 15.21
C GLU A 79 -22.89 -24.92 16.62
N ALA A 80 -22.90 -26.25 16.76
CA ALA A 80 -22.84 -26.89 18.07
C ALA A 80 -21.60 -26.53 18.88
N LYS A 81 -20.44 -26.38 18.22
CA LYS A 81 -19.18 -26.01 18.89
C LYS A 81 -19.17 -24.55 19.33
N LYS A 82 -19.75 -23.65 18.53
CA LYS A 82 -19.85 -22.22 18.87
C LYS A 82 -20.82 -21.96 20.03
N GLY A 83 -21.94 -22.69 20.07
CA GLY A 83 -22.97 -22.54 21.11
C GLY A 83 -22.84 -23.52 22.28
N GLU A 84 -21.77 -24.33 22.33
CA GLU A 84 -21.60 -25.45 23.28
C GLU A 84 -22.81 -26.43 23.35
N HIS A 85 -23.54 -26.58 22.24
CA HIS A 85 -24.78 -27.36 22.18
C HIS A 85 -24.54 -28.84 22.52
N THR A 86 -23.38 -29.40 22.17
CA THR A 86 -23.03 -30.79 22.50
C THR A 86 -23.13 -31.08 23.99
N LYS A 87 -22.52 -30.23 24.82
CA LYS A 87 -22.54 -30.39 26.27
C LYS A 87 -23.95 -30.16 26.81
N LEU A 88 -24.62 -29.12 26.33
CA LEU A 88 -25.98 -28.78 26.73
C LEU A 88 -26.98 -29.91 26.45
N ILE A 89 -26.89 -30.59 25.30
CA ILE A 89 -27.78 -31.68 24.93
C ILE A 89 -27.41 -32.97 25.68
N LEU A 90 -26.13 -33.27 25.85
CA LEU A 90 -25.68 -34.41 26.66
C LEU A 90 -26.10 -34.28 28.13
N ASP A 91 -26.01 -33.08 28.70
CA ASP A 91 -26.47 -32.79 30.07
C ASP A 91 -28.00 -32.96 30.24
N ARG A 92 -28.75 -32.99 29.12
CA ARG A 92 -30.21 -33.15 29.08
C ARG A 92 -30.67 -34.58 28.73
N LEU A 93 -29.76 -35.44 28.30
CA LEU A 93 -30.02 -36.81 27.87
C LEU A 93 -29.38 -37.79 28.86
N ASP A 94 -30.11 -38.11 29.93
CA ASP A 94 -29.78 -39.16 30.89
C ASP A 94 -30.28 -40.54 30.43
N GLY A 95 -29.74 -41.60 31.03
CA GLY A 95 -30.09 -42.99 30.69
C GLY A 95 -31.59 -43.25 30.82
N GLY A 96 -32.19 -43.81 29.78
CA GLY A 96 -33.62 -44.12 29.71
C GLY A 96 -34.52 -42.98 29.21
N ARG A 97 -33.99 -41.75 29.03
CA ARG A 97 -34.77 -40.61 28.50
C ARG A 97 -35.33 -40.93 27.12
N LYS A 98 -36.60 -40.62 26.88
CA LYS A 98 -37.26 -40.80 25.58
C LYS A 98 -37.00 -39.59 24.67
N VAL A 99 -36.82 -39.85 23.39
CA VAL A 99 -36.56 -38.86 22.34
C VAL A 99 -37.49 -39.18 21.17
N VAL A 100 -38.30 -38.20 20.73
CA VAL A 100 -39.09 -38.33 19.51
C VAL A 100 -38.22 -37.90 18.33
N VAL A 101 -38.09 -38.76 17.32
CA VAL A 101 -37.26 -38.52 16.14
C VAL A 101 -38.12 -38.51 14.89
N PHE A 102 -37.97 -37.46 14.10
CA PHE A 102 -38.58 -37.27 12.79
C PHE A 102 -37.46 -37.34 11.75
N ALA A 103 -37.55 -38.26 10.79
CA ALA A 103 -36.46 -38.50 9.85
C ALA A 103 -36.96 -38.74 8.42
N SER A 104 -36.18 -38.24 7.46
CA SER A 104 -36.41 -38.46 6.03
C SER A 104 -35.12 -38.91 5.35
N LYS A 105 -35.24 -39.89 4.45
CA LYS A 105 -34.13 -40.41 3.68
C LYS A 105 -34.03 -39.70 2.34
N LYS A 106 -32.84 -39.20 2.01
CA LYS A 106 -32.49 -38.66 0.69
C LYS A 106 -31.18 -39.29 0.22
N GLY A 107 -31.29 -40.27 -0.68
CA GLY A 107 -30.15 -41.06 -1.15
C GLY A 107 -29.53 -41.90 -0.02
N LYS A 108 -28.21 -41.76 0.19
CA LYS A 108 -27.48 -42.43 1.28
C LYS A 108 -27.57 -41.72 2.64
N ARG A 109 -28.33 -40.63 2.77
CA ARG A 109 -28.40 -39.83 4.01
C ARG A 109 -29.80 -39.80 4.60
N TYR A 110 -29.87 -39.81 5.92
CA TYR A 110 -31.03 -39.47 6.73
C TYR A 110 -30.80 -38.09 7.33
N ASN A 111 -31.74 -37.17 7.13
CA ASN A 111 -31.81 -35.95 7.92
C ASN A 111 -32.89 -36.15 8.96
N ALA A 112 -32.60 -35.82 10.21
CA ALA A 112 -33.54 -36.02 11.28
C ALA A 112 -33.55 -34.86 12.27
N MET A 113 -34.75 -34.54 12.74
CA MET A 113 -34.98 -33.64 13.87
C MET A 113 -35.41 -34.49 15.06
N ALA A 114 -34.83 -34.21 16.22
CA ALA A 114 -35.06 -34.93 17.45
C ALA A 114 -35.53 -33.97 18.54
N PHE A 115 -36.40 -34.48 19.41
CA PHE A 115 -37.02 -33.71 20.48
C PHE A 115 -37.04 -34.48 21.80
N THR A 116 -36.67 -33.79 22.88
CA THR A 116 -36.82 -34.26 24.27
C THR A 116 -37.09 -33.08 25.19
N GLU A 117 -38.11 -33.16 26.04
CA GLU A 117 -38.40 -32.21 27.13
C GLU A 117 -38.23 -30.71 26.74
N GLY A 118 -38.87 -30.30 25.65
CA GLY A 118 -38.83 -28.90 25.18
C GLY A 118 -37.55 -28.50 24.43
N THR A 119 -36.66 -29.46 24.16
CA THR A 119 -35.36 -29.27 23.49
C THR A 119 -35.38 -29.91 22.11
N TRP A 120 -35.19 -29.10 21.07
CA TRP A 120 -35.04 -29.57 19.68
C TRP A 120 -33.57 -29.63 19.28
N PHE A 121 -33.20 -30.64 18.50
CA PHE A 121 -31.87 -30.77 17.94
C PHE A 121 -31.84 -31.59 16.65
N SER A 122 -30.78 -31.40 15.86
CA SER A 122 -30.62 -31.97 14.54
C SER A 122 -29.62 -33.11 14.53
N LEU A 123 -29.99 -34.20 13.85
CA LEU A 123 -29.19 -35.40 13.65
C LEU A 123 -29.07 -35.69 12.15
N GLN A 124 -27.95 -36.27 11.75
CA GLN A 124 -27.76 -36.77 10.40
C GLN A 124 -27.21 -38.20 10.43
N GLY A 125 -27.90 -39.09 9.73
CA GLY A 125 -27.47 -40.47 9.52
C GLY A 125 -26.87 -40.65 8.13
N VAL A 126 -25.76 -41.36 8.01
CA VAL A 126 -25.20 -41.77 6.72
C VAL A 126 -25.19 -43.30 6.67
N VAL A 127 -25.83 -43.87 5.65
CA VAL A 127 -25.81 -45.32 5.40
C VAL A 127 -24.40 -45.68 4.95
N ASP A 128 -23.78 -46.63 5.65
CA ASP A 128 -22.45 -47.11 5.32
C ASP A 128 -22.46 -47.97 4.04
N ASP A 129 -21.29 -48.30 3.54
CA ASP A 129 -21.16 -49.04 2.27
C ASP A 129 -21.69 -50.48 2.34
N ASP A 130 -21.90 -51.02 3.55
CA ASP A 130 -22.59 -52.29 3.79
C ASP A 130 -24.11 -52.23 3.53
N GLY A 131 -24.67 -51.02 3.35
CA GLY A 131 -26.08 -50.77 3.09
C GLY A 131 -27.02 -51.04 4.27
N LYS A 132 -26.48 -51.49 5.41
CA LYS A 132 -27.24 -52.00 6.57
C LYS A 132 -26.99 -51.19 7.83
N THR A 133 -25.81 -50.59 7.98
CA THR A 133 -25.44 -49.80 9.15
C THR A 133 -25.63 -48.31 8.86
N VAL A 134 -26.22 -47.57 9.81
CA VAL A 134 -26.36 -46.11 9.70
C VAL A 134 -25.51 -45.44 10.78
N ARG A 135 -24.51 -44.65 10.36
CA ARG A 135 -23.68 -43.84 11.26
C ARG A 135 -24.35 -42.50 11.50
N TRP A 136 -24.75 -42.24 12.74
CA TRP A 136 -25.43 -41.01 13.13
C TRP A 136 -24.45 -40.00 13.71
N ALA A 137 -24.67 -38.73 13.39
CA ALA A 137 -23.95 -37.60 13.96
C ALA A 137 -24.93 -36.53 14.41
N PHE A 138 -24.67 -35.98 15.58
CA PHE A 138 -25.28 -34.74 16.04
C PHE A 138 -24.70 -33.57 15.26
N LEU A 139 -25.59 -32.71 14.77
CA LEU A 139 -25.21 -31.47 14.09
C LEU A 139 -25.20 -30.34 15.11
N HIS A 140 -26.37 -29.84 15.50
CA HIS A 140 -26.54 -28.77 16.49
C HIS A 140 -27.92 -28.78 17.14
N GLY A 141 -28.08 -28.01 18.22
CA GLY A 141 -29.38 -27.73 18.82
C GLY A 141 -30.16 -26.69 18.00
N GLU A 142 -31.49 -26.80 18.01
CA GLU A 142 -32.43 -26.02 17.20
C GLU A 142 -33.31 -25.12 18.08
N PRO A 143 -32.77 -24.03 18.67
CA PRO A 143 -33.49 -23.25 19.67
C PRO A 143 -34.75 -22.55 19.12
N TYR A 144 -34.80 -22.27 17.82
CA TYR A 144 -35.94 -21.60 17.18
C TYR A 144 -37.15 -22.53 16.97
N LEU A 145 -36.94 -23.85 16.89
CA LEU A 145 -38.02 -24.84 16.78
C LEU A 145 -38.85 -24.97 18.07
N ARG A 146 -38.44 -24.31 19.15
CA ARG A 146 -39.29 -24.15 20.34
C ARG A 146 -40.61 -23.45 20.03
N ARG A 147 -40.66 -22.63 18.98
CA ARG A 147 -41.89 -22.00 18.45
C ARG A 147 -42.85 -23.02 17.83
N THR A 148 -42.32 -24.14 17.33
CA THR A 148 -43.10 -25.25 16.76
C THR A 148 -43.76 -26.06 17.88
N PHE A 149 -43.02 -26.41 18.92
CA PHE A 149 -43.57 -27.07 20.12
C PHE A 149 -42.63 -26.94 21.32
N LYS A 150 -43.20 -26.75 22.51
CA LYS A 150 -42.45 -26.50 23.76
C LYS A 150 -42.80 -27.42 24.95
N GLY A 151 -43.75 -28.34 24.77
CA GLY A 151 -44.28 -29.21 25.82
C GLY A 151 -43.36 -30.38 26.17
N THR A 152 -43.90 -31.40 26.83
CA THR A 152 -43.14 -32.59 27.24
C THR A 152 -42.99 -33.60 26.10
N THR A 153 -42.05 -34.55 26.25
CA THR A 153 -41.85 -35.61 25.24
C THR A 153 -43.09 -36.50 25.10
N ALA A 154 -43.78 -36.78 26.21
CA ALA A 154 -44.99 -37.59 26.23
C ALA A 154 -46.16 -36.88 25.51
N GLU A 155 -46.30 -35.56 25.71
CA GLU A 155 -47.29 -34.75 25.01
C GLU A 155 -47.01 -34.73 23.50
N LEU A 156 -45.76 -34.51 23.08
CA LEU A 156 -45.42 -34.50 21.65
C LEU A 156 -45.69 -35.87 21.00
N ARG A 157 -45.32 -36.96 21.68
CA ARG A 157 -45.63 -38.33 21.22
C ARG A 157 -47.13 -38.49 21.00
N GLN A 158 -47.96 -38.13 21.98
CA GLN A 158 -49.41 -38.28 21.90
C GLN A 158 -49.99 -37.43 20.75
N ILE A 159 -49.52 -36.19 20.58
CA ILE A 159 -49.88 -35.32 19.45
C ILE A 159 -49.52 -35.98 18.10
N CYS A 160 -48.37 -36.63 18.01
CA CYS A 160 -47.97 -37.35 16.79
C CYS A 160 -48.90 -38.54 16.52
N VAL A 161 -49.24 -39.33 17.55
CA VAL A 161 -50.17 -40.47 17.43
C VAL A 161 -51.55 -39.99 16.97
N ASP A 162 -52.10 -38.96 17.62
CA ASP A 162 -53.43 -38.45 17.32
C ASP A 162 -53.50 -37.74 15.95
N GLY A 163 -52.43 -37.03 15.58
CA GLY A 163 -52.28 -36.39 14.28
C GLY A 163 -52.17 -37.39 13.13
N LEU A 164 -51.36 -38.46 13.30
CA LEU A 164 -51.22 -39.53 12.29
C LEU A 164 -52.51 -40.35 12.15
N ALA A 165 -53.24 -40.55 13.25
CA ALA A 165 -54.56 -41.19 13.24
C ALA A 165 -55.71 -40.25 12.79
N LYS A 166 -55.41 -38.97 12.49
CA LYS A 166 -56.37 -37.90 12.14
C LYS A 166 -57.50 -37.71 13.16
N LYS A 167 -57.25 -38.02 14.44
CA LYS A 167 -58.23 -37.85 15.53
C LYS A 167 -58.32 -36.40 16.01
N ALA A 168 -57.20 -35.68 16.02
CA ALA A 168 -57.13 -34.26 16.31
C ALA A 168 -55.93 -33.64 15.58
N PRO A 169 -56.06 -32.41 15.03
CA PRO A 169 -54.94 -31.72 14.39
C PRO A 169 -53.89 -31.29 15.42
N PRO A 170 -52.58 -31.32 15.10
CA PRO A 170 -51.53 -30.80 15.96
C PRO A 170 -51.70 -29.29 16.25
N PRO A 171 -51.18 -28.79 17.38
CA PRO A 171 -51.27 -27.38 17.70
C PRO A 171 -50.50 -26.53 16.69
N ALA A 172 -51.04 -25.34 16.39
CA ALA A 172 -50.38 -24.35 15.54
C ALA A 172 -49.10 -23.80 16.20
N PRO A 173 -48.07 -23.43 15.41
CA PRO A 173 -46.84 -22.86 15.95
C PRO A 173 -47.09 -21.50 16.62
N ASN A 174 -46.38 -21.22 17.71
CA ASN A 174 -46.49 -19.98 18.47
C ASN A 174 -45.29 -19.06 18.17
N GLU A 175 -45.51 -18.09 17.28
CA GLU A 175 -44.48 -17.14 16.84
C GLU A 175 -43.92 -16.25 17.95
N LYS A 176 -44.71 -16.05 19.03
CA LYS A 176 -44.32 -15.21 20.17
C LYS A 176 -43.42 -15.94 21.17
N GLU A 177 -43.21 -17.25 21.03
CA GLU A 177 -42.31 -17.99 21.90
C GLU A 177 -40.85 -17.64 21.63
N ALA A 178 -40.10 -17.37 22.70
CA ALA A 178 -38.68 -17.05 22.60
C ALA A 178 -37.87 -18.31 22.19
N PRO A 179 -36.84 -18.17 21.32
CA PRO A 179 -35.94 -19.28 21.00
C PRO A 179 -35.23 -19.78 22.27
N GLY A 180 -35.05 -21.09 22.38
CA GLY A 180 -34.29 -21.68 23.47
C GLY A 180 -34.46 -23.19 23.59
N PHE A 181 -33.71 -23.77 24.51
CA PHE A 181 -33.69 -25.22 24.74
C PHE A 181 -34.65 -25.68 25.86
N GLY A 182 -35.49 -24.79 26.38
CA GLY A 182 -36.42 -25.12 27.47
C GLY A 182 -35.78 -25.27 28.85
N PRO A 183 -36.58 -25.55 29.90
CA PRO A 183 -36.08 -25.66 31.27
C PRO A 183 -35.07 -26.81 31.40
N ALA A 184 -34.06 -26.65 32.25
CA ALA A 184 -33.09 -27.71 32.53
C ALA A 184 -33.76 -28.84 33.35
N PRO A 185 -33.39 -30.11 33.13
CA PRO A 185 -33.94 -31.22 33.90
C PRO A 185 -33.54 -31.09 35.38
N LYS A 186 -34.50 -31.32 36.30
CA LYS A 186 -34.20 -31.39 37.75
C LYS A 186 -33.33 -32.62 38.01
N LYS A 187 -32.09 -32.44 38.44
CA LYS A 187 -31.20 -33.52 38.89
C LYS A 187 -31.60 -33.95 40.31
N GLU A 188 -31.83 -35.24 40.52
CA GLU A 188 -32.07 -35.81 41.85
C GLU A 188 -30.76 -35.94 42.66
N GLY A 189 -30.57 -35.03 43.64
CA GLY A 189 -30.05 -35.28 45.01
C GLY A 189 -28.61 -35.76 45.30
N GLY A 190 -27.84 -34.91 46.01
CA GLY A 190 -26.84 -35.27 47.05
C GLY A 190 -25.40 -34.81 46.78
N GLY A 191 -24.63 -34.12 47.64
CA GLY A 191 -24.80 -33.61 49.01
C GLY A 191 -23.41 -33.24 49.61
N SER A 192 -23.33 -32.11 50.35
CA SER A 192 -22.30 -31.60 51.30
C SER A 192 -20.84 -31.39 50.82
N GLU A 193 -20.18 -30.21 50.91
CA GLU A 193 -19.95 -29.17 51.95
C GLU A 193 -18.59 -29.28 52.70
N GLY A 194 -17.83 -28.17 52.67
CA GLY A 194 -16.76 -27.76 53.61
C GLY A 194 -15.32 -28.04 53.16
N GLY A 195 -14.36 -27.10 53.08
CA GLY A 195 -14.31 -25.65 53.31
C GLY A 195 -12.84 -25.18 53.24
N GLY A 196 -12.59 -24.01 52.64
CA GLY A 196 -11.48 -23.09 53.00
C GLY A 196 -10.08 -23.29 52.40
N ARG A 197 -9.78 -22.61 51.28
CA ARG A 197 -8.62 -21.71 51.13
C ARG A 197 -8.70 -20.91 49.82
N ARG A 198 -8.50 -19.59 49.90
CA ARG A 198 -8.23 -18.73 48.74
C ARG A 198 -6.99 -19.27 48.02
N GLY A 199 -7.20 -19.89 46.87
CA GLY A 199 -6.18 -20.23 45.88
C GLY A 199 -6.51 -19.52 44.58
N SER A 200 -5.55 -18.76 44.07
CA SER A 200 -5.58 -18.03 42.80
C SER A 200 -6.14 -18.86 41.64
N VAL A 201 -7.15 -18.33 40.94
CA VAL A 201 -7.53 -18.81 39.61
C VAL A 201 -6.45 -18.33 38.64
N VAL A 202 -5.55 -19.23 38.28
CA VAL A 202 -4.69 -19.05 37.11
C VAL A 202 -5.57 -19.31 35.89
N GLY A 203 -5.89 -18.24 35.16
CA GLY A 203 -6.50 -18.31 33.83
C GLY A 203 -5.56 -19.01 32.85
N GLY A 204 -6.00 -20.15 32.32
CA GLY A 204 -5.28 -20.94 31.32
C GLY A 204 -5.67 -20.57 29.90
N ALA A 205 -5.04 -19.51 29.38
CA ALA A 205 -4.74 -19.18 27.98
C ALA A 205 -5.52 -19.90 26.85
N ALA A 206 -6.59 -19.26 26.38
CA ALA A 206 -7.06 -19.34 24.99
C ALA A 206 -6.81 -18.00 24.29
N LEU A 207 -5.56 -17.72 23.95
CA LEU A 207 -5.15 -16.62 23.06
C LEU A 207 -4.06 -17.18 22.14
N PHE A 208 -3.99 -16.73 20.89
CA PHE A 208 -3.11 -17.19 19.79
C PHE A 208 -3.68 -18.25 18.81
N GLY A 209 -4.99 -18.26 18.59
CA GLY A 209 -5.58 -18.87 17.40
C GLY A 209 -5.80 -17.83 16.28
N VAL A 210 -4.78 -17.56 15.46
CA VAL A 210 -4.83 -16.74 14.22
C VAL A 210 -5.37 -15.32 14.40
N ILE A 211 -4.47 -14.33 14.46
CA ILE A 211 -4.85 -12.93 14.29
C ILE A 211 -5.17 -12.72 12.80
N PRO A 212 -6.39 -12.28 12.41
CA PRO A 212 -6.74 -12.10 11.01
C PRO A 212 -5.91 -10.97 10.39
N SER A 213 -5.19 -11.25 9.31
CA SER A 213 -4.47 -10.25 8.53
C SER A 213 -5.35 -9.77 7.36
N LEU A 214 -5.50 -8.45 7.19
CA LEU A 214 -6.28 -7.84 6.10
C LEU A 214 -5.73 -8.19 4.71
N ALA A 215 -4.41 -8.29 4.57
CA ALA A 215 -3.75 -8.47 3.28
C ALA A 215 -3.75 -9.92 2.75
N LEU A 216 -3.68 -10.91 3.65
CA LEU A 216 -3.63 -12.33 3.27
C LEU A 216 -5.01 -12.98 3.40
N VAL A 217 -5.75 -12.72 4.48
CA VAL A 217 -7.05 -13.34 4.73
C VAL A 217 -8.18 -12.61 4.00
N GLY A 218 -8.08 -11.31 3.71
CA GLY A 218 -9.09 -10.57 2.95
C GLY A 218 -9.38 -11.19 1.57
N PRO A 219 -8.37 -11.36 0.70
CA PRO A 219 -8.51 -12.05 -0.58
C PRO A 219 -8.93 -13.52 -0.43
N LEU A 220 -8.39 -14.23 0.56
CA LEU A 220 -8.76 -15.64 0.84
C LEU A 220 -10.21 -15.80 1.33
N ALA A 221 -10.74 -14.84 2.08
CA ALA A 221 -12.12 -14.81 2.54
C ALA A 221 -13.08 -14.50 1.39
N ILE A 222 -12.68 -13.62 0.47
CA ILE A 222 -13.42 -13.36 -0.78
C ILE A 222 -13.44 -14.61 -1.67
N ILE A 223 -12.29 -15.26 -1.86
CA ILE A 223 -12.19 -16.53 -2.60
C ILE A 223 -13.00 -17.64 -1.91
N ALA A 224 -13.01 -17.69 -0.58
CA ALA A 224 -13.78 -18.66 0.19
C ALA A 224 -15.29 -18.42 0.14
N ALA A 225 -15.71 -17.16 0.05
CA ALA A 225 -17.10 -16.78 -0.18
C ALA A 225 -17.57 -17.12 -1.60
N LEU A 226 -16.69 -16.96 -2.60
CA LEU A 226 -16.99 -17.26 -4.00
C LEU A 226 -16.92 -18.76 -4.33
N PHE A 227 -16.09 -19.55 -3.63
CA PHE A 227 -15.88 -20.98 -3.91
C PHE A 227 -15.81 -21.84 -2.62
N PRO A 228 -16.95 -22.11 -1.96
CA PRO A 228 -16.99 -22.75 -0.63
C PRO A 228 -16.40 -24.17 -0.58
N GLY A 229 -16.59 -24.95 -1.65
CA GLY A 229 -16.06 -26.32 -1.74
C GLY A 229 -14.53 -26.38 -1.92
N ALA A 230 -13.97 -25.44 -2.68
CA ALA A 230 -12.52 -25.27 -2.82
C ALA A 230 -11.91 -24.75 -1.50
N ALA A 231 -12.60 -23.85 -0.79
CA ALA A 231 -12.14 -23.36 0.49
C ALA A 231 -12.19 -24.40 1.61
N ALA A 232 -13.18 -25.30 1.63
CA ALA A 232 -13.25 -26.40 2.61
C ALA A 232 -12.09 -27.40 2.43
N SER A 233 -11.79 -27.79 1.19
CA SER A 233 -10.65 -28.67 0.88
C SER A 233 -9.31 -27.98 1.16
N MET A 234 -9.19 -26.69 0.86
CA MET A 234 -8.04 -25.86 1.20
C MET A 234 -7.87 -25.70 2.72
N ALA A 235 -8.95 -25.53 3.49
CA ALA A 235 -8.92 -25.43 4.95
C ALA A 235 -8.42 -26.72 5.61
N VAL A 236 -8.79 -27.88 5.08
CA VAL A 236 -8.25 -29.18 5.52
C VAL A 236 -6.77 -29.31 5.18
N ALA A 237 -6.35 -28.86 4.00
CA ALA A 237 -4.93 -28.83 3.59
C ALA A 237 -4.09 -27.86 4.46
N MET A 238 -4.65 -26.71 4.85
CA MET A 238 -4.00 -25.66 5.65
C MET A 238 -3.81 -26.02 7.13
N LYS A 239 -4.48 -27.06 7.66
CA LYS A 239 -4.27 -27.55 9.04
C LYS A 239 -2.81 -27.98 9.31
N ARG A 240 -2.11 -28.42 8.25
CA ARG A 240 -0.69 -28.81 8.26
C ARG A 240 0.28 -27.63 8.15
N TRP A 241 -0.24 -26.40 8.03
CA TRP A 241 0.50 -25.15 7.83
C TRP A 241 0.21 -24.12 8.92
N ARG A 242 -0.43 -24.56 10.00
CA ARG A 242 -0.91 -23.73 11.10
C ARG A 242 0.20 -22.92 11.74
N ALA A 243 1.40 -23.48 11.93
CA ALA A 243 2.47 -22.72 12.56
C ALA A 243 3.00 -21.62 11.64
N PHE A 244 3.24 -21.96 10.37
CA PHE A 244 3.69 -21.04 9.35
C PHE A 244 2.68 -19.89 9.13
N LEU A 245 1.39 -20.21 8.94
CA LEU A 245 0.36 -19.23 8.63
C LEU A 245 0.11 -18.24 9.77
N VAL A 246 0.20 -18.71 11.02
CA VAL A 246 0.07 -17.83 12.20
C VAL A 246 1.24 -16.85 12.27
N VAL A 247 2.48 -17.33 12.09
CA VAL A 247 3.68 -16.49 12.16
C VAL A 247 3.73 -15.50 10.99
N ALA A 248 3.40 -15.96 9.78
CA ALA A 248 3.28 -15.11 8.60
C ALA A 248 2.21 -14.02 8.81
N SER A 249 1.08 -14.35 9.43
CA SER A 249 0.02 -13.38 9.73
C SER A 249 0.43 -12.39 10.80
N VAL A 250 1.09 -12.84 11.87
CA VAL A 250 1.60 -11.97 12.93
C VAL A 250 2.63 -10.99 12.37
N ASN A 251 3.58 -11.47 11.57
CA ASN A 251 4.59 -10.61 10.96
C ASN A 251 3.97 -9.62 9.96
N SER A 252 3.02 -10.08 9.14
CA SER A 252 2.28 -9.24 8.20
C SER A 252 1.52 -8.12 8.90
N THR A 253 0.76 -8.47 9.93
CA THR A 253 -0.05 -7.51 10.69
C THR A 253 0.84 -6.56 11.48
N ALA A 254 1.90 -7.06 12.11
CA ALA A 254 2.86 -6.22 12.81
C ALA A 254 3.55 -5.25 11.84
N ALA A 255 3.96 -5.70 10.65
CA ALA A 255 4.57 -4.84 9.64
C ALA A 255 3.61 -3.77 9.14
N LEU A 256 2.36 -4.13 8.85
CA LEU A 256 1.32 -3.18 8.42
C LEU A 256 1.01 -2.14 9.51
N VAL A 257 0.84 -2.58 10.77
CA VAL A 257 0.58 -1.69 11.91
C VAL A 257 1.78 -0.79 12.16
N TYR A 258 3.00 -1.33 12.15
CA TYR A 258 4.21 -0.53 12.30
C TYR A 258 4.35 0.52 11.19
N TRP A 259 4.03 0.17 9.94
CA TRP A 259 3.97 1.13 8.83
C TRP A 259 2.94 2.23 9.09
N LEU A 260 1.69 1.85 9.41
CA LEU A 260 0.60 2.79 9.68
C LEU A 260 0.93 3.73 10.84
N VAL A 261 1.40 3.20 11.96
CA VAL A 261 1.74 4.01 13.14
C VAL A 261 2.92 4.93 12.84
N ARG A 262 3.93 4.45 12.11
CA ARG A 262 5.09 5.27 11.76
C ARG A 262 4.73 6.37 10.75
N GLU A 263 3.88 6.09 9.76
CA GLU A 263 3.50 7.06 8.73
C GLU A 263 2.50 8.10 9.24
N TYR A 264 1.54 7.69 10.08
CA TYR A 264 0.41 8.56 10.46
C TYR A 264 0.46 9.09 11.89
N TRP A 265 1.12 8.40 12.82
CA TRP A 265 1.10 8.76 14.26
C TRP A 265 2.47 9.14 14.83
N GLY A 266 3.56 8.81 14.15
CA GLY A 266 4.93 9.03 14.64
C GLY A 266 5.28 8.10 15.81
N LEU A 267 6.46 7.48 15.76
CA LEU A 267 6.94 6.61 16.84
C LEU A 267 8.07 7.29 17.63
N PRO A 268 8.17 7.02 18.95
CA PRO A 268 9.26 7.56 19.76
C PRO A 268 10.62 7.04 19.29
N ASP A 269 11.66 7.79 19.62
CA ASP A 269 13.07 7.58 19.25
C ASP A 269 13.71 6.41 20.04
N TRP A 270 13.10 5.23 19.96
CA TRP A 270 13.58 4.02 20.62
C TRP A 270 14.06 3.01 19.58
N TRP A 271 15.16 2.30 19.88
CA TRP A 271 15.81 1.40 18.93
C TRP A 271 14.84 0.36 18.33
N LEU A 272 13.88 -0.12 19.12
CA LEU A 272 12.88 -1.11 18.70
C LEU A 272 11.92 -0.56 17.62
N PHE A 273 11.73 0.76 17.57
CA PHE A 273 10.88 1.44 16.60
C PHE A 273 11.64 1.95 15.37
N THR A 274 12.94 1.69 15.27
CA THR A 274 13.69 1.84 14.02
C THR A 274 13.33 0.71 13.05
N TYR A 275 13.58 0.88 11.75
CA TYR A 275 13.33 -0.18 10.77
C TYR A 275 14.12 -1.45 11.13
N GLN A 276 15.40 -1.29 11.49
CA GLN A 276 16.27 -2.39 11.89
C GLN A 276 15.78 -3.07 13.17
N GLY A 277 15.44 -2.31 14.22
CA GLY A 277 14.92 -2.88 15.47
C GLY A 277 13.60 -3.61 15.29
N PHE A 278 12.72 -3.08 14.45
CA PHE A 278 11.45 -3.71 14.13
C PHE A 278 11.64 -4.98 13.27
N THR A 279 12.54 -4.97 12.28
CA THR A 279 12.89 -6.18 11.52
C THR A 279 13.49 -7.25 12.43
N LEU A 280 14.33 -6.89 13.41
CA LEU A 280 14.86 -7.83 14.41
C LEU A 280 13.75 -8.42 15.29
N LEU A 281 12.72 -7.64 15.62
CA LEU A 281 11.53 -8.13 16.32
C LEU A 281 10.73 -9.14 15.46
N LEU A 282 10.58 -8.89 14.15
CA LEU A 282 9.99 -9.88 13.22
C LEU A 282 10.83 -11.15 13.10
N VAL A 283 12.16 -11.04 13.09
CA VAL A 283 13.08 -12.19 13.16
C VAL A 283 12.83 -12.98 14.44
N GLY A 284 12.65 -12.30 15.58
CA GLY A 284 12.30 -12.92 16.86
C GLY A 284 10.97 -13.68 16.83
N PHE A 285 9.91 -13.08 16.28
CA PHE A 285 8.62 -13.76 16.09
C PHE A 285 8.73 -14.98 15.18
N THR A 286 9.51 -14.87 14.10
CA THR A 286 9.74 -15.97 13.15
C THR A 286 10.49 -17.12 13.81
N PHE A 287 11.52 -16.81 14.61
CA PHE A 287 12.28 -17.80 15.38
C PHE A 287 11.40 -18.50 16.43
N GLY A 288 10.59 -17.76 17.18
CA GLY A 288 9.61 -18.34 18.10
C GLY A 288 8.61 -19.25 17.38
N GLY A 289 8.21 -18.85 16.18
CA GLY A 289 7.44 -19.64 15.23
C GLY A 289 8.11 -20.95 14.82
N MET A 290 9.40 -20.92 14.50
CA MET A 290 10.19 -22.12 14.17
C MET A 290 10.23 -23.09 15.34
N VAL A 291 10.51 -22.59 16.55
CA VAL A 291 10.51 -23.41 17.78
C VAL A 291 9.14 -23.99 18.06
N TRP A 292 8.07 -23.23 17.82
CA TRP A 292 6.70 -23.72 17.97
C TRP A 292 6.34 -24.78 16.93
N ALA A 293 6.68 -24.57 15.66
CA ALA A 293 6.49 -25.54 14.58
C ALA A 293 7.22 -26.85 14.87
N ASP A 294 8.47 -26.76 15.32
CA ASP A 294 9.29 -27.92 15.73
C ASP A 294 8.68 -28.65 16.93
N ARG A 295 8.31 -27.95 18.01
CA ARG A 295 7.65 -28.57 19.18
C ARG A 295 6.31 -29.20 18.84
N ARG A 296 5.50 -28.53 18.01
CA ARG A 296 4.22 -29.03 17.52
C ARG A 296 4.41 -30.28 16.68
N TYR A 297 5.39 -30.26 15.78
CA TYR A 297 5.75 -31.41 14.95
C TYR A 297 6.21 -32.58 15.82
N ARG A 298 7.11 -32.37 16.78
CA ARG A 298 7.57 -33.41 17.72
C ARG A 298 6.46 -33.99 18.61
N ARG A 299 5.46 -33.19 19.01
CA ARG A 299 4.28 -33.68 19.74
C ARG A 299 3.40 -34.56 18.85
N LEU A 300 3.09 -34.11 17.63
CA LEU A 300 2.32 -34.90 16.66
C LEU A 300 3.01 -36.22 16.30
N VAL A 301 4.35 -36.21 16.30
CA VAL A 301 5.19 -37.39 16.14
C VAL A 301 5.15 -38.34 17.35
N GLY A 302 5.05 -37.80 18.57
CA GLY A 302 4.94 -38.61 19.79
C GLY A 302 3.60 -39.32 19.94
N GLU A 303 2.56 -38.81 19.29
CA GLU A 303 1.20 -39.39 19.28
C GLU A 303 1.01 -40.48 18.20
N ASP A 304 1.86 -40.51 17.16
CA ASP A 304 1.89 -41.54 16.11
C ASP A 304 3.34 -41.92 15.71
N PRO A 305 3.93 -42.96 16.33
CA PRO A 305 5.31 -43.38 16.09
C PRO A 305 5.59 -43.91 14.68
N THR A 306 4.55 -44.24 13.91
CA THR A 306 4.68 -44.66 12.50
C THR A 306 4.87 -43.48 11.54
N ALA A 307 5.09 -42.27 12.07
CA ALA A 307 5.22 -41.07 11.25
C ALA A 307 6.67 -40.53 11.09
N THR A 308 7.64 -40.77 11.98
CA THR A 308 8.99 -40.14 11.84
C THR A 308 10.12 -40.71 12.74
N THR A 309 11.39 -40.63 12.26
CA THR A 309 12.67 -40.86 13.01
C THR A 309 13.61 -39.61 13.01
N THR A 310 14.96 -39.68 12.99
CA THR A 310 15.95 -38.53 12.91
C THR A 310 16.52 -38.20 11.50
N PRO A 311 16.57 -36.92 11.06
CA PRO A 311 16.84 -36.54 9.67
C PRO A 311 18.26 -36.90 9.21
N THR A 312 18.41 -37.31 7.94
CA THR A 312 19.71 -37.75 7.41
C THR A 312 20.65 -36.57 7.14
N ARG A 313 21.97 -36.81 7.21
CA ARG A 313 23.00 -35.81 6.85
C ARG A 313 22.83 -35.27 5.42
N LYS A 314 22.25 -36.06 4.50
CA LYS A 314 21.98 -35.66 3.12
C LYS A 314 20.81 -34.67 3.02
N GLU A 315 19.72 -34.91 3.75
CA GLU A 315 18.56 -34.01 3.82
C GLU A 315 18.91 -32.68 4.49
N LEU A 316 19.71 -32.70 5.55
CA LEU A 316 20.22 -31.49 6.21
C LEU A 316 21.10 -30.65 5.26
N ARG A 317 21.96 -31.28 4.45
CA ARG A 317 22.79 -30.58 3.45
C ARG A 317 21.96 -29.97 2.32
N ILE A 318 20.91 -30.66 1.86
CA ILE A 318 20.01 -30.15 0.81
C ILE A 318 19.21 -28.95 1.33
N LEU A 319 18.67 -29.03 2.55
CA LEU A 319 17.99 -27.89 3.17
C LEU A 319 18.94 -26.70 3.32
N LEU A 320 20.18 -26.94 3.79
CA LEU A 320 21.21 -25.90 3.87
C LEU A 320 21.50 -25.27 2.51
N GLY A 321 21.54 -26.10 1.44
CA GLY A 321 21.74 -25.66 0.06
C GLY A 321 20.57 -24.82 -0.48
N VAL A 322 19.33 -25.22 -0.25
CA VAL A 322 18.13 -24.44 -0.65
C VAL A 322 18.10 -23.11 0.08
N VAL A 323 18.38 -23.10 1.39
CA VAL A 323 18.47 -21.87 2.19
C VAL A 323 19.61 -20.97 1.69
N ALA A 324 20.76 -21.53 1.36
CA ALA A 324 21.89 -20.79 0.80
C ALA A 324 21.58 -20.21 -0.59
N VAL A 325 20.91 -20.96 -1.47
CA VAL A 325 20.49 -20.48 -2.80
C VAL A 325 19.46 -19.37 -2.69
N ILE A 326 18.46 -19.49 -1.81
CA ILE A 326 17.48 -18.41 -1.57
C ILE A 326 18.18 -17.18 -1.01
N GLY A 327 19.10 -17.34 -0.05
CA GLY A 327 19.92 -16.25 0.47
C GLY A 327 20.77 -15.58 -0.63
N LEU A 328 21.34 -16.38 -1.53
CA LEU A 328 22.17 -15.92 -2.63
C LEU A 328 21.33 -15.22 -3.72
N LEU A 329 20.12 -15.68 -4.01
CA LEU A 329 19.18 -15.02 -4.93
C LEU A 329 18.73 -13.66 -4.38
N VAL A 330 18.45 -13.57 -3.07
CA VAL A 330 18.12 -12.31 -2.40
C VAL A 330 19.32 -11.35 -2.40
N ALA A 331 20.53 -11.85 -2.16
CA ALA A 331 21.75 -11.07 -2.25
C ALA A 331 22.05 -10.63 -3.70
N SER A 332 21.79 -11.48 -4.68
CA SER A 332 21.99 -11.19 -6.12
C SER A 332 20.97 -10.18 -6.63
N ALA A 333 19.71 -10.24 -6.17
CA ALA A 333 18.69 -9.25 -6.49
C ALA A 333 19.07 -7.83 -6.05
N ARG A 334 19.93 -7.68 -5.02
CA ARG A 334 20.51 -6.39 -4.62
C ARG A 334 21.63 -5.91 -5.55
N PHE A 335 22.33 -6.84 -6.21
CA PHE A 335 23.46 -6.57 -7.10
C PHE A 335 23.01 -6.23 -8.53
N PHE A 336 21.91 -6.83 -8.99
CA PHE A 336 21.40 -6.69 -10.36
C PHE A 336 20.16 -5.77 -10.52
N GLY A 337 19.62 -5.16 -9.45
CA GLY A 337 18.54 -4.17 -9.58
C GLY A 337 18.10 -3.49 -8.27
N PRO A 338 17.34 -2.37 -8.34
CA PRO A 338 16.83 -1.67 -7.16
C PRO A 338 15.56 -2.33 -6.66
N TRP A 339 15.67 -3.52 -6.07
CA TRP A 339 14.51 -4.23 -5.50
C TRP A 339 13.80 -3.42 -4.39
N SER A 340 14.52 -2.49 -3.75
CA SER A 340 13.98 -1.51 -2.79
C SER A 340 13.17 -0.37 -3.43
N ALA A 341 13.24 -0.17 -4.74
CA ALA A 341 12.48 0.86 -5.46
C ALA A 341 11.21 0.31 -6.14
N ALA A 342 11.13 -1.02 -6.31
CA ALA A 342 9.98 -1.67 -6.95
C ALA A 342 8.87 -2.07 -5.96
N VAL A 343 9.19 -2.17 -4.67
CA VAL A 343 8.27 -2.66 -3.63
C VAL A 343 8.56 -1.98 -2.29
N ASP A 344 7.70 -1.05 -1.89
CA ASP A 344 7.80 -0.35 -0.59
C ASP A 344 7.46 -1.26 0.61
N PHE A 345 7.83 -0.83 1.82
CA PHE A 345 7.31 -1.43 3.05
C PHE A 345 5.81 -1.08 3.19
N PRO A 346 4.90 -2.02 3.50
CA PRO A 346 5.10 -3.42 3.94
C PRO A 346 5.05 -4.47 2.81
N MET A 347 4.95 -4.06 1.54
CA MET A 347 4.86 -4.94 0.37
C MET A 347 6.10 -5.83 0.20
N ARG A 348 7.27 -5.35 0.61
CA ARG A 348 8.51 -6.12 0.67
C ARG A 348 8.36 -7.35 1.56
N GLU A 349 7.81 -7.19 2.76
CA GLU A 349 7.61 -8.24 3.76
C GLU A 349 6.58 -9.26 3.29
N PHE A 350 5.54 -8.81 2.57
CA PHE A 350 4.59 -9.70 1.91
C PHE A 350 5.26 -10.55 0.82
N ALA A 351 6.18 -9.99 0.04
CA ALA A 351 6.96 -10.75 -0.95
C ALA A 351 7.87 -11.81 -0.28
N LEU A 352 8.49 -11.49 0.87
CA LEU A 352 9.31 -12.45 1.63
C LEU A 352 8.48 -13.63 2.14
N ILE A 353 7.27 -13.37 2.61
CA ILE A 353 6.30 -14.41 3.02
C ILE A 353 5.90 -15.26 1.81
N GLY A 354 5.70 -14.67 0.64
CA GLY A 354 5.42 -15.37 -0.62
C GLY A 354 6.54 -16.33 -1.04
N VAL A 355 7.81 -15.89 -0.99
CA VAL A 355 8.97 -16.75 -1.25
C VAL A 355 9.04 -17.93 -0.26
N SER A 356 8.68 -17.68 0.99
CA SER A 356 8.69 -18.68 2.06
C SER A 356 7.58 -19.73 1.89
N LEU A 357 6.40 -19.30 1.41
CA LEU A 357 5.31 -20.19 1.00
C LEU A 357 5.74 -21.10 -0.16
N LEU A 358 6.40 -20.54 -1.18
CA LEU A 358 6.93 -21.29 -2.32
C LEU A 358 8.00 -22.30 -1.91
N ALA A 359 8.90 -21.92 -0.99
CA ALA A 359 9.91 -22.83 -0.45
C ALA A 359 9.28 -24.01 0.31
N SER A 360 8.25 -23.74 1.12
CA SER A 360 7.49 -24.79 1.82
C SER A 360 6.74 -25.70 0.84
N ALA A 361 6.07 -25.13 -0.17
CA ALA A 361 5.32 -25.89 -1.17
C ALA A 361 6.24 -26.74 -2.05
N GLY A 362 7.37 -26.17 -2.48
CA GLY A 362 8.41 -26.86 -3.23
C GLY A 362 9.02 -28.02 -2.45
N TYR A 363 9.28 -27.85 -1.15
CA TYR A 363 9.76 -28.92 -0.29
C TYR A 363 8.75 -30.07 -0.15
N VAL A 364 7.45 -29.75 0.03
CA VAL A 364 6.38 -30.75 0.08
C VAL A 364 6.27 -31.51 -1.26
N GLY A 365 6.37 -30.80 -2.39
CA GLY A 365 6.35 -31.40 -3.73
C GLY A 365 7.55 -32.32 -3.99
N TYR A 366 8.76 -31.86 -3.66
CA TYR A 366 10.00 -32.65 -3.74
C TYR A 366 9.87 -33.97 -2.99
N ARG A 367 9.40 -33.94 -1.74
CA ARG A 367 9.25 -35.15 -0.93
C ARG A 367 8.24 -36.13 -1.51
N ARG A 368 7.15 -35.64 -2.12
CA ARG A 368 6.19 -36.51 -2.83
C ARG A 368 6.81 -37.20 -4.03
N LEU A 369 7.67 -36.50 -4.77
CA LEU A 369 8.31 -37.03 -5.99
C LEU A 369 9.46 -37.99 -5.70
N THR A 370 10.22 -37.76 -4.63
CA THR A 370 11.37 -38.61 -4.28
C THR A 370 11.01 -39.79 -3.38
N ALA A 371 9.78 -39.85 -2.84
CA ALA A 371 9.33 -40.92 -1.95
C ALA A 371 9.49 -42.32 -2.56
N ALA A 372 9.25 -42.47 -3.87
CA ALA A 372 9.33 -43.76 -4.57
C ALA A 372 10.77 -44.23 -4.84
N HIS A 373 11.75 -43.32 -4.91
CA HIS A 373 13.16 -43.66 -5.17
C HIS A 373 13.91 -44.13 -3.92
N ASP A 374 13.21 -44.18 -2.78
CA ASP A 374 13.75 -44.60 -1.49
C ASP A 374 13.42 -46.07 -1.14
N LEU A 375 12.74 -46.79 -2.02
CA LEU A 375 12.44 -48.22 -1.90
C LEU A 375 13.73 -49.07 -1.88
N ARG A 376 13.73 -50.16 -1.10
CA ARG A 376 14.83 -51.13 -1.12
C ARG A 376 14.87 -51.88 -2.46
N ALA A 377 16.01 -52.52 -2.77
CA ALA A 377 16.18 -53.33 -3.99
C ALA A 377 15.19 -54.51 -4.09
N ASP A 378 14.51 -54.87 -3.00
CA ASP A 378 13.46 -55.91 -2.92
C ASP A 378 12.03 -55.35 -3.11
N GLY A 379 11.88 -54.05 -3.41
CA GLY A 379 10.57 -53.41 -3.61
C GLY A 379 9.78 -53.16 -2.34
N THR A 380 10.33 -53.46 -1.16
CA THR A 380 9.68 -53.15 0.12
C THR A 380 9.96 -51.71 0.58
N GLU A 381 8.97 -51.10 1.23
CA GLU A 381 9.13 -49.79 1.86
C GLU A 381 10.19 -49.89 2.98
N PRO A 382 11.23 -49.04 2.99
CA PRO A 382 12.21 -49.06 4.06
C PRO A 382 11.54 -48.70 5.40
N PRO A 383 12.04 -49.21 6.54
CA PRO A 383 11.53 -48.80 7.84
C PRO A 383 11.73 -47.28 8.03
N LEU A 384 10.60 -46.56 7.99
CA LEU A 384 10.30 -45.25 8.58
C LEU A 384 11.39 -44.16 8.49
N ARG A 385 11.25 -43.26 7.49
CA ARG A 385 12.12 -42.08 7.32
C ARG A 385 11.45 -40.77 7.75
N VAL A 386 12.25 -39.85 8.28
CA VAL A 386 11.89 -38.49 8.71
C VAL A 386 11.76 -37.56 7.53
N SER A 387 10.78 -36.68 7.55
CA SER A 387 10.83 -35.46 6.75
C SER A 387 10.86 -34.25 7.67
N ILE A 388 11.64 -33.23 7.33
CA ILE A 388 11.41 -31.87 7.86
C ILE A 388 9.96 -31.48 7.52
N SER A 389 9.25 -30.79 8.41
CA SER A 389 7.90 -30.31 8.07
C SER A 389 8.00 -29.18 7.05
N GLY A 390 7.05 -29.10 6.11
CA GLY A 390 6.97 -27.96 5.19
C GLY A 390 6.93 -26.63 5.95
N GLU A 391 6.23 -26.57 7.09
CA GLU A 391 6.21 -25.43 8.00
C GLU A 391 7.61 -25.00 8.46
N LEU A 392 8.44 -25.96 8.88
CA LEU A 392 9.80 -25.67 9.37
C LEU A 392 10.71 -25.23 8.23
N ALA A 393 10.57 -25.81 7.03
CA ALA A 393 11.30 -25.38 5.84
C ALA A 393 10.91 -23.95 5.42
N GLY A 394 9.61 -23.65 5.38
CA GLY A 394 9.09 -22.32 5.07
C GLY A 394 9.49 -21.27 6.10
N LEU A 395 9.40 -21.59 7.40
CA LEU A 395 9.81 -20.68 8.47
C LEU A 395 11.33 -20.47 8.50
N SER A 396 12.13 -21.48 8.16
CA SER A 396 13.59 -21.34 8.04
C SER A 396 13.98 -20.44 6.87
N ALA A 397 13.28 -20.54 5.74
CA ALA A 397 13.44 -19.63 4.61
C ALA A 397 13.04 -18.20 5.00
N LEU A 398 11.89 -18.02 5.65
CA LEU A 398 11.43 -16.71 6.14
C LEU A 398 12.43 -16.09 7.11
N PHE A 399 12.92 -16.88 8.07
CA PHE A 399 13.92 -16.44 9.05
C PHE A 399 15.22 -16.01 8.37
N THR A 400 15.74 -16.83 7.46
CA THR A 400 17.01 -16.53 6.77
C THR A 400 16.91 -15.27 5.92
N VAL A 401 15.82 -15.13 5.16
CA VAL A 401 15.63 -13.97 4.28
C VAL A 401 15.39 -12.69 5.09
N THR A 402 14.62 -12.76 6.18
CA THR A 402 14.39 -11.62 7.08
C THR A 402 15.66 -11.23 7.84
N LEU A 403 16.47 -12.20 8.28
CA LEU A 403 17.75 -11.97 8.93
C LEU A 403 18.78 -11.36 7.97
N ALA A 404 18.87 -11.88 6.74
CA ALA A 404 19.72 -11.28 5.70
C ALA A 404 19.28 -9.85 5.39
N ALA A 405 17.97 -9.58 5.30
CA ALA A 405 17.45 -8.23 5.12
C ALA A 405 17.81 -7.29 6.29
N ALA A 406 17.78 -7.78 7.53
CA ALA A 406 18.17 -7.01 8.72
C ALA A 406 19.67 -6.69 8.74
N LEU A 407 20.52 -7.66 8.37
CA LEU A 407 21.98 -7.49 8.34
C LEU A 407 22.47 -6.65 7.15
N VAL A 408 21.81 -6.76 6.00
CA VAL A 408 22.15 -6.00 4.78
C VAL A 408 21.62 -4.56 4.84
N GLY A 409 20.51 -4.32 5.54
CA GLY A 409 19.98 -2.97 5.78
C GLY A 409 20.83 -2.07 6.69
N GLY A 410 22.00 -2.55 7.14
CA GLY A 410 22.97 -1.82 7.95
C GLY A 410 24.28 -1.47 7.24
N LEU A 411 24.43 -1.80 5.95
CA LEU A 411 25.58 -1.34 5.16
C LEU A 411 25.14 -0.22 4.22
N PRO A 412 25.81 0.95 4.24
CA PRO A 412 25.50 2.02 3.30
C PRO A 412 25.56 1.47 1.88
N ALA A 413 24.56 1.83 1.07
CA ALA A 413 24.53 1.48 -0.33
C ALA A 413 25.87 1.87 -0.96
N SER A 414 26.47 0.91 -1.68
CA SER A 414 27.66 1.04 -2.51
C SER A 414 27.87 2.47 -2.98
N THR A 415 28.93 3.08 -2.45
CA THR A 415 29.52 4.30 -2.99
C THR A 415 29.90 4.03 -4.43
N THR A 416 29.08 4.49 -5.38
CA THR A 416 29.61 4.74 -6.72
C THR A 416 30.66 5.82 -6.52
N THR A 417 31.91 5.44 -6.74
CA THR A 417 33.05 6.32 -6.55
C THR A 417 32.80 7.57 -7.39
N PRO A 418 32.74 8.77 -6.79
CA PRO A 418 32.60 9.98 -7.57
C PRO A 418 33.77 10.05 -8.57
N PRO A 419 33.57 10.65 -9.76
CA PRO A 419 34.70 10.93 -10.63
C PRO A 419 35.75 11.70 -9.80
N PRO A 420 37.05 11.38 -9.96
CA PRO A 420 38.08 11.97 -9.13
C PRO A 420 38.01 13.49 -9.21
N GLU A 421 38.06 14.17 -8.06
CA GLU A 421 38.33 15.60 -7.99
C GLU A 421 39.55 15.87 -8.84
N SER A 422 39.39 16.60 -9.95
CA SER A 422 40.55 16.97 -10.76
C SER A 422 41.35 17.99 -9.95
N ALA A 423 42.46 17.54 -9.37
CA ALA A 423 43.49 18.39 -8.83
C ALA A 423 44.11 19.21 -9.98
N GLY A 424 43.58 20.41 -10.21
CA GLY A 424 44.15 21.38 -11.16
C GLY A 424 43.15 22.45 -11.58
N GLY A 425 43.42 23.72 -11.19
CA GLY A 425 42.79 24.95 -11.68
C GLY A 425 41.29 24.88 -11.98
N GLY A 426 40.44 25.04 -10.96
CA GLY A 426 39.00 24.89 -11.12
C GLY A 426 38.17 25.52 -10.01
N VAL A 427 36.86 25.28 -10.04
CA VAL A 427 35.92 25.74 -9.02
C VAL A 427 36.05 24.89 -7.76
N ARG A 428 36.23 25.52 -6.60
CA ARG A 428 36.33 24.86 -5.31
C ARG A 428 35.11 25.13 -4.44
N LEU A 429 34.46 24.08 -3.93
CA LEU A 429 33.43 24.19 -2.91
C LEU A 429 34.05 24.69 -1.59
N LEU A 430 33.47 25.74 -1.02
CA LEU A 430 33.93 26.39 0.20
C LEU A 430 33.10 25.97 1.42
N ASP A 431 31.77 26.08 1.33
CA ASP A 431 30.86 25.85 2.46
C ASP A 431 29.48 25.35 1.99
N VAL A 432 28.75 24.71 2.90
CA VAL A 432 27.36 24.31 2.71
C VAL A 432 26.53 24.73 3.91
N GLN A 433 25.56 25.61 3.68
CA GLN A 433 24.67 26.15 4.69
C GLN A 433 23.23 25.67 4.49
N VAL A 434 22.44 25.71 5.57
CA VAL A 434 21.07 25.20 5.61
C VAL A 434 20.14 26.27 6.18
N TYR A 435 19.02 26.49 5.52
CA TYR A 435 17.96 27.38 5.92
C TYR A 435 16.71 26.54 6.21
N GLU A 436 16.30 26.47 7.48
CA GLU A 436 15.14 25.70 7.88
C GLU A 436 13.84 26.38 7.44
N LEU A 437 12.88 25.58 6.97
CA LEU A 437 11.53 26.05 6.68
C LEU A 437 10.59 25.53 7.77
N PRO A 438 10.33 26.31 8.83
CA PRO A 438 9.48 25.85 9.92
C PRO A 438 8.07 25.51 9.42
N ASP A 439 7.48 24.47 9.99
CA ASP A 439 6.18 23.91 9.63
C ASP A 439 6.08 23.21 8.26
N ALA A 440 7.01 23.47 7.33
CA ALA A 440 7.02 22.83 6.02
C ALA A 440 7.72 21.48 6.06
N ASN A 441 7.24 20.54 5.24
CA ASN A 441 7.87 19.25 5.03
C ASN A 441 8.11 18.90 3.56
N GLN A 442 7.79 19.80 2.64
CA GLN A 442 8.03 19.67 1.21
C GLN A 442 8.46 21.01 0.60
N VAL A 443 9.44 20.97 -0.30
CA VAL A 443 9.78 22.08 -1.21
C VAL A 443 9.83 21.53 -2.61
N MET A 444 8.87 21.97 -3.43
CA MET A 444 8.75 21.55 -4.82
C MET A 444 8.88 22.70 -5.81
N SER A 445 9.06 23.92 -5.29
CA SER A 445 9.41 25.10 -6.07
C SER A 445 10.94 25.28 -6.15
N SER A 446 11.39 26.05 -7.13
CA SER A 446 12.77 26.56 -7.14
C SER A 446 12.91 27.75 -6.20
N VAL A 447 14.14 28.03 -5.76
CA VAL A 447 14.41 29.19 -4.89
C VAL A 447 14.60 30.43 -5.76
N THR A 448 13.91 31.52 -5.45
CA THR A 448 14.15 32.81 -6.11
C THR A 448 14.97 33.70 -5.21
N VAL A 449 16.10 34.19 -5.71
CA VAL A 449 16.98 35.08 -4.97
C VAL A 449 16.79 36.52 -5.46
N ASN A 450 16.57 37.45 -4.53
CA ASN A 450 16.54 38.88 -4.84
C ASN A 450 17.18 39.66 -3.69
N GLY A 451 18.28 40.34 -3.98
CA GLY A 451 19.03 41.10 -2.98
C GLY A 451 19.48 40.22 -1.83
N ASP A 452 19.10 40.59 -0.61
CA ASP A 452 19.37 39.92 0.66
C ASP A 452 18.33 38.84 1.03
N ARG A 453 17.35 38.55 0.15
CA ARG A 453 16.24 37.63 0.42
C ARG A 453 16.23 36.41 -0.50
N LEU A 454 15.79 35.29 0.06
CA LEU A 454 15.40 34.08 -0.66
C LEU A 454 13.88 33.91 -0.56
N TYR A 455 13.21 33.56 -1.66
CA TYR A 455 11.78 33.29 -1.72
C TYR A 455 11.55 31.87 -2.19
N VAL A 456 10.72 31.12 -1.45
CA VAL A 456 10.45 29.71 -1.75
C VAL A 456 9.00 29.35 -1.45
N GLY A 457 8.36 28.66 -2.40
CA GLY A 457 7.10 27.98 -2.22
C GLY A 457 7.31 26.61 -1.59
N ALA A 458 6.51 26.29 -0.58
CA ALA A 458 6.63 25.08 0.21
C ALA A 458 5.25 24.54 0.58
N ALA A 459 5.23 23.33 1.12
CA ALA A 459 4.02 22.72 1.63
C ALA A 459 4.29 21.90 2.89
N LYS A 460 3.21 21.60 3.61
CA LYS A 460 3.15 20.55 4.62
C LYS A 460 2.08 19.56 4.20
N SER A 461 2.50 18.40 3.74
CA SER A 461 1.58 17.31 3.41
C SER A 461 1.48 16.33 4.57
N GLY A 462 0.26 15.97 4.98
CA GLY A 462 -0.02 15.05 6.08
C GLY A 462 -1.32 14.27 5.89
N GLY A 463 -1.63 13.34 6.81
CA GLY A 463 -2.75 12.40 6.64
C GLY A 463 -4.16 12.99 6.58
N PHE A 464 -4.35 14.26 6.96
CA PHE A 464 -5.65 14.93 7.03
C PHE A 464 -5.76 16.17 6.12
N GLY A 465 -4.75 16.45 5.28
CA GLY A 465 -4.73 17.63 4.42
C GLY A 465 -3.31 18.08 4.09
N SER A 466 -3.22 19.12 3.26
CA SER A 466 -1.96 19.73 2.87
C SER A 466 -2.06 21.25 2.94
N ASP A 467 -1.13 21.86 3.67
CA ASP A 467 -1.05 23.31 3.81
C ASP A 467 0.03 23.86 2.87
N GLY A 468 -0.24 24.97 2.22
CA GLY A 468 0.72 25.72 1.42
C GLY A 468 1.40 26.85 2.18
N PHE A 469 2.64 27.14 1.81
CA PHE A 469 3.40 28.25 2.38
C PHE A 469 4.24 28.95 1.32
N VAL A 470 4.42 30.26 1.52
CA VAL A 470 5.47 31.03 0.84
C VAL A 470 6.36 31.62 1.93
N PHE A 471 7.65 31.36 1.85
CA PHE A 471 8.64 31.88 2.79
C PHE A 471 9.49 32.95 2.11
N ALA A 472 9.82 33.99 2.87
CA ALA A 472 11.00 34.80 2.63
C ALA A 472 12.02 34.58 3.74
N LEU A 473 13.25 34.28 3.33
CA LEU A 473 14.38 34.04 4.22
C LEU A 473 15.42 35.14 4.04
N ASP A 474 16.06 35.53 5.11
CA ASP A 474 17.24 36.37 5.09
C ASP A 474 18.48 35.57 4.68
N ARG A 475 19.21 36.03 3.65
CA ARG A 475 20.35 35.30 3.08
C ARG A 475 21.52 35.15 4.05
N ASP A 476 21.72 36.12 4.96
CA ASP A 476 22.90 36.15 5.81
C ASP A 476 22.62 35.54 7.19
N SER A 477 21.53 35.96 7.83
CA SER A 477 21.14 35.46 9.16
C SER A 477 20.45 34.09 9.13
N LYS A 478 20.01 33.63 7.94
CA LYS A 478 19.26 32.37 7.72
C LYS A 478 17.88 32.33 8.36
N GLN A 479 17.41 33.45 8.90
CA GLN A 479 16.12 33.54 9.59
C GLN A 479 14.95 33.72 8.61
N VAL A 480 13.78 33.24 9.00
CA VAL A 480 12.52 33.54 8.30
C VAL A 480 12.18 35.01 8.53
N ALA A 481 12.21 35.81 7.46
CA ALA A 481 11.79 37.21 7.50
C ALA A 481 10.27 37.32 7.58
N TRP A 482 9.57 36.50 6.78
CA TRP A 482 8.12 36.36 6.84
C TRP A 482 7.67 35.02 6.25
N LYS A 483 6.46 34.60 6.62
CA LYS A 483 5.76 33.41 6.12
C LYS A 483 4.33 33.82 5.75
N PHE A 484 3.91 33.47 4.54
CA PHE A 484 2.54 33.65 4.07
C PHE A 484 1.85 32.28 3.93
N ALA A 485 0.61 32.20 4.42
CA ALA A 485 -0.20 30.97 4.42
C ALA A 485 -1.69 31.22 4.11
N ALA A 486 -2.04 32.43 3.63
CA ALA A 486 -3.42 32.86 3.37
C ALA A 486 -4.42 32.46 4.50
N ASP A 487 -4.09 32.78 5.75
CA ASP A 487 -4.89 32.42 6.93
C ASP A 487 -5.21 30.91 7.07
N GLY A 488 -4.34 30.05 6.53
CA GLY A 488 -4.49 28.60 6.53
C GLY A 488 -5.23 28.03 5.32
N ASP A 489 -5.62 28.88 4.36
CA ASP A 489 -6.36 28.49 3.15
C ASP A 489 -5.48 28.42 1.89
N LEU A 490 -4.15 28.57 2.03
CA LEU A 490 -3.23 28.48 0.91
C LEU A 490 -3.04 27.01 0.50
N MET A 491 -3.34 26.67 -0.75
CA MET A 491 -3.03 25.33 -1.27
C MET A 491 -1.51 25.14 -1.40
N PRO A 492 -1.00 23.89 -1.41
CA PRO A 492 0.43 23.61 -1.60
C PRO A 492 1.05 24.41 -2.75
N VAL A 493 2.21 25.00 -2.50
CA VAL A 493 2.85 25.94 -3.44
C VAL A 493 4.00 25.27 -4.17
N PHE A 494 3.73 24.87 -5.42
CA PHE A 494 4.72 24.32 -6.35
C PHE A 494 5.32 25.40 -7.26
N SER A 495 4.59 26.49 -7.44
CA SER A 495 5.02 27.63 -8.24
C SER A 495 6.29 28.26 -7.68
N THR A 496 7.31 28.38 -8.53
CA THR A 496 8.53 29.13 -8.20
C THR A 496 8.16 30.62 -8.08
N PRO A 497 8.38 31.27 -6.92
CA PRO A 497 8.01 32.67 -6.76
C PRO A 497 8.75 33.58 -7.73
N THR A 498 8.13 34.66 -8.20
CA THR A 498 8.78 35.67 -9.04
C THR A 498 8.75 37.01 -8.33
N VAL A 499 9.91 37.65 -8.19
CA VAL A 499 10.01 38.94 -7.50
C VAL A 499 10.24 40.06 -8.51
N SER A 500 9.38 41.08 -8.51
CA SER A 500 9.51 42.25 -9.37
C SER A 500 8.76 43.45 -8.80
N GLY A 501 9.32 44.65 -8.92
CA GLY A 501 8.67 45.89 -8.48
C GLY A 501 8.28 45.91 -6.99
N GLY A 502 9.09 45.27 -6.13
CA GLY A 502 8.81 45.14 -4.70
C GLY A 502 7.68 44.15 -4.36
N LYS A 503 7.24 43.31 -5.31
CA LYS A 503 6.21 42.29 -5.09
C LYS A 503 6.74 40.88 -5.38
N VAL A 504 6.17 39.88 -4.71
CA VAL A 504 6.35 38.45 -4.97
C VAL A 504 5.07 37.91 -5.59
N PHE A 505 5.17 37.35 -6.79
CA PHE A 505 4.08 36.71 -7.51
C PHE A 505 4.22 35.20 -7.44
N VAL A 506 3.16 34.50 -7.06
CA VAL A 506 3.20 33.06 -6.84
C VAL A 506 1.81 32.44 -6.97
N GLY A 507 1.73 31.31 -7.65
CA GLY A 507 0.51 30.54 -7.79
C GLY A 507 0.42 29.40 -6.78
N GLU A 508 -0.79 29.00 -6.43
CA GLU A 508 -1.06 27.84 -5.58
C GLU A 508 -1.54 26.63 -6.41
N GLY A 509 -1.50 25.46 -5.79
CA GLY A 509 -2.05 24.22 -6.35
C GLY A 509 -1.10 23.48 -7.30
N LEU A 510 -1.40 22.20 -7.50
CA LEU A 510 -0.78 21.27 -8.45
C LEU A 510 -1.81 20.88 -9.54
N HIS A 511 -1.36 20.31 -10.66
CA HIS A 511 -2.14 19.72 -11.76
C HIS A 511 -3.57 19.18 -11.47
N THR A 512 -3.83 18.60 -10.29
CA THR A 512 -5.14 18.03 -9.91
C THR A 512 -6.09 19.02 -9.24
N ASP A 513 -5.57 20.15 -8.78
CA ASP A 513 -6.30 21.18 -8.05
C ASP A 513 -7.11 22.05 -9.00
N LYS A 514 -8.24 22.52 -8.50
CA LYS A 514 -9.17 23.39 -9.22
C LYS A 514 -9.46 24.61 -8.38
N GLY A 515 -9.77 25.72 -9.04
CA GLY A 515 -10.06 26.96 -8.34
C GLY A 515 -8.82 27.57 -7.67
N SER A 516 -7.62 27.27 -8.16
CA SER A 516 -6.40 27.85 -7.61
C SER A 516 -6.37 29.37 -7.82
N ARG A 517 -5.48 30.01 -7.09
CA ARG A 517 -5.32 31.46 -7.11
C ARG A 517 -3.85 31.82 -7.29
N LEU A 518 -3.64 32.95 -7.95
CA LEU A 518 -2.34 33.60 -8.02
C LEU A 518 -2.31 34.82 -7.10
N PHE A 519 -1.30 34.87 -6.24
CA PHE A 519 -1.09 35.91 -5.25
C PHE A 519 -0.02 36.90 -5.69
N ALA A 520 -0.19 38.15 -5.26
CA ALA A 520 0.89 39.12 -5.19
C ALA A 520 1.07 39.55 -3.75
N LEU A 521 2.28 39.39 -3.23
CA LEU A 521 2.68 39.74 -1.87
C LEU A 521 3.67 40.89 -1.91
N ASP A 522 3.67 41.74 -0.90
CA ASP A 522 4.75 42.71 -0.69
C ASP A 522 6.03 41.96 -0.33
N ALA A 523 7.12 42.23 -1.06
CA ALA A 523 8.35 41.45 -0.96
C ALA A 523 9.07 41.64 0.38
N ALA A 524 8.88 42.78 1.04
CA ALA A 524 9.50 43.09 2.32
C ALA A 524 8.72 42.49 3.50
N THR A 525 7.38 42.46 3.42
CA THR A 525 6.50 42.14 4.56
C THR A 525 5.70 40.85 4.42
N GLY A 526 5.56 40.30 3.22
CA GLY A 526 4.77 39.10 2.93
C GLY A 526 3.25 39.32 2.95
N LYS A 527 2.79 40.56 3.19
CA LYS A 527 1.36 40.91 3.18
C LYS A 527 0.83 40.95 1.76
N THR A 528 -0.47 40.70 1.57
CA THR A 528 -1.09 40.80 0.25
C THR A 528 -0.94 42.20 -0.33
N ALA A 529 -0.36 42.29 -1.52
CA ALA A 529 -0.16 43.53 -2.25
C ALA A 529 -1.33 43.86 -3.18
N TRP A 530 -2.05 42.83 -3.64
CA TRP A 530 -3.34 43.01 -4.31
C TRP A 530 -4.48 42.91 -3.30
N PRO A 531 -5.59 43.64 -3.52
CA PRO A 531 -6.75 43.57 -2.63
C PRO A 531 -7.40 42.19 -2.62
N ASN A 532 -7.34 41.46 -3.73
CA ASN A 532 -7.80 40.08 -3.85
C ASN A 532 -6.77 39.29 -4.67
N PRO A 533 -6.56 38.00 -4.37
CA PRO A 533 -5.77 37.14 -5.24
C PRO A 533 -6.49 36.93 -6.57
N PHE A 534 -5.73 36.68 -7.62
CA PHE A 534 -6.27 36.47 -8.97
C PHE A 534 -6.90 35.07 -9.04
N PRO A 535 -8.21 34.95 -9.34
CA PRO A 535 -8.87 33.65 -9.39
C PRO A 535 -8.65 32.94 -10.74
N THR A 536 -8.41 31.64 -10.70
CA THR A 536 -8.45 30.74 -11.88
C THR A 536 -9.44 29.60 -11.63
N THR A 537 -9.80 28.87 -12.69
CA THR A 537 -10.62 27.66 -12.60
C THR A 537 -9.78 26.39 -12.50
N SER A 538 -8.53 26.46 -12.96
CA SER A 538 -7.52 25.40 -12.96
C SER A 538 -6.32 25.78 -12.07
N HIS A 539 -5.26 24.97 -12.08
CA HIS A 539 -4.08 25.10 -11.23
C HIS A 539 -3.09 26.17 -11.73
N THR A 540 -2.22 26.67 -10.84
CA THR A 540 -1.26 27.75 -11.14
C THR A 540 0.17 27.41 -10.74
N GLU A 541 0.65 26.22 -11.13
CA GLU A 541 1.96 25.69 -10.68
C GLU A 541 3.17 26.23 -11.46
N GLY A 542 2.97 26.80 -12.65
CA GLY A 542 4.05 27.37 -13.44
C GLY A 542 4.62 28.65 -12.81
N GLN A 543 5.92 28.89 -12.97
CA GLN A 543 6.55 30.14 -12.53
C GLN A 543 5.96 31.36 -13.30
N PRO A 544 5.39 32.37 -12.62
CA PRO A 544 4.92 33.59 -13.28
C PRO A 544 6.09 34.40 -13.86
N ARG A 545 5.88 35.15 -14.95
CA ARG A 545 6.89 36.04 -15.55
C ARG A 545 6.40 37.47 -15.57
N VAL A 546 7.24 38.41 -15.14
CA VAL A 546 6.95 39.85 -15.20
C VAL A 546 7.77 40.49 -16.31
N ALA A 547 7.12 41.23 -17.21
CA ALA A 547 7.78 42.07 -18.21
C ALA A 547 6.91 43.29 -18.53
N ASN A 548 7.51 44.48 -18.65
CA ASN A 548 6.83 45.72 -19.03
C ASN A 548 5.55 46.03 -18.19
N GLY A 549 5.60 45.79 -16.88
CA GLY A 549 4.46 46.01 -15.98
C GLY A 549 3.34 44.96 -16.10
N ARG A 550 3.52 43.93 -16.92
CA ARG A 550 2.58 42.82 -17.10
C ARG A 550 3.10 41.56 -16.46
N LEU A 551 2.19 40.74 -15.97
CA LEU A 551 2.44 39.44 -15.38
C LEU A 551 1.82 38.35 -16.27
N TYR A 552 2.63 37.40 -16.72
CA TYR A 552 2.23 36.27 -17.56
C TYR A 552 2.34 34.99 -16.75
N PHE A 553 1.29 34.20 -16.67
CA PHE A 553 1.32 32.93 -15.94
C PHE A 553 0.43 31.88 -16.58
N ALA A 554 0.91 30.64 -16.49
CA ALA A 554 0.22 29.45 -16.94
C ALA A 554 -0.83 29.05 -15.90
N ALA A 555 -2.02 28.67 -16.37
CA ALA A 555 -3.15 28.33 -15.52
C ALA A 555 -3.88 27.06 -16.03
N GLY A 556 -3.12 26.01 -16.39
CA GLY A 556 -3.67 24.72 -16.82
C GLY A 556 -4.65 24.86 -17.99
N ASP A 557 -5.91 24.47 -17.77
CA ASP A 557 -7.00 24.54 -18.75
C ASP A 557 -7.45 25.98 -19.07
N ASP A 558 -7.15 26.96 -18.20
CA ASP A 558 -7.40 28.38 -18.50
C ASP A 558 -6.37 28.95 -19.50
N GLY A 559 -5.31 28.20 -19.80
CA GLY A 559 -4.26 28.55 -20.74
C GLY A 559 -3.27 29.56 -20.17
N LEU A 560 -2.83 30.52 -20.99
CA LEU A 560 -1.96 31.62 -20.57
C LEU A 560 -2.78 32.86 -20.21
N ILE A 561 -2.57 33.39 -19.02
CA ILE A 561 -3.21 34.62 -18.55
C ILE A 561 -2.16 35.74 -18.47
N CYS A 562 -2.52 36.92 -18.97
CA CYS A 562 -1.80 38.16 -18.73
C CYS A 562 -2.60 39.04 -17.76
N ALA A 563 -1.97 39.46 -16.68
CA ALA A 563 -2.52 40.39 -15.71
C ALA A 563 -1.66 41.66 -15.60
N ASP A 564 -2.26 42.74 -15.13
CA ASP A 564 -1.53 43.94 -14.69
C ASP A 564 -0.77 43.59 -13.41
N ALA A 565 0.56 43.72 -13.41
CA ALA A 565 1.39 43.29 -12.29
C ALA A 565 1.15 44.16 -11.02
N ALA A 566 0.74 45.42 -11.19
CA ALA A 566 0.48 46.31 -10.07
C ALA A 566 -0.89 46.04 -9.43
N LYS A 567 -1.93 45.79 -10.25
CA LYS A 567 -3.33 45.73 -9.82
C LYS A 567 -3.90 44.32 -9.68
N GLY A 568 -3.34 43.33 -10.36
CA GLY A 568 -3.90 41.96 -10.39
C GLY A 568 -5.15 41.84 -11.24
N THR A 569 -5.36 42.74 -12.19
CA THR A 569 -6.51 42.70 -13.11
C THR A 569 -6.14 42.02 -14.42
N LYS A 570 -7.02 41.15 -14.93
CA LYS A 570 -6.82 40.47 -16.22
C LYS A 570 -6.73 41.50 -17.36
N VAL A 571 -5.64 41.44 -18.14
CA VAL A 571 -5.45 42.24 -19.36
C VAL A 571 -5.96 41.46 -20.55
N TRP A 572 -5.49 40.21 -20.70
CA TRP A 572 -5.94 39.29 -21.73
C TRP A 572 -5.74 37.83 -21.28
N GLN A 573 -6.35 36.89 -21.99
CA GLN A 573 -6.18 35.45 -21.77
C GLN A 573 -6.15 34.73 -23.12
N PHE A 574 -5.28 33.72 -23.20
CA PHE A 574 -5.12 32.88 -24.37
C PHE A 574 -5.34 31.41 -23.99
N ALA A 575 -6.41 30.80 -24.52
CA ALA A 575 -6.77 29.40 -24.28
C ALA A 575 -6.69 28.51 -25.56
N GLY A 576 -6.22 29.07 -26.68
CA GLY A 576 -6.31 28.46 -28.01
C GLY A 576 -7.69 28.65 -28.66
N LYS A 577 -7.72 29.08 -29.93
CA LYS A 577 -8.98 29.43 -30.63
C LYS A 577 -9.75 28.22 -31.18
N GLU A 578 -9.05 27.17 -31.59
CA GLU A 578 -9.63 26.02 -32.30
C GLU A 578 -9.47 24.69 -31.55
N GLN A 579 -8.48 24.59 -30.66
CA GLN A 579 -8.18 23.39 -29.86
C GLN A 579 -7.88 23.82 -28.43
N LYS A 580 -8.48 23.13 -27.46
CA LYS A 580 -8.18 23.36 -26.03
C LYS A 580 -6.69 23.13 -25.81
N LEU A 581 -6.02 24.11 -25.20
CA LEU A 581 -4.65 24.00 -24.75
C LEU A 581 -4.61 23.89 -23.24
N HIS A 582 -3.81 22.94 -22.76
CA HIS A 582 -3.42 22.86 -21.37
C HIS A 582 -1.99 23.37 -21.22
N ILE A 583 -1.78 24.38 -20.39
CA ILE A 583 -0.47 25.01 -20.21
C ILE A 583 -0.07 24.91 -18.73
N ASP A 584 0.90 24.04 -18.45
CA ASP A 584 1.46 23.81 -17.10
C ASP A 584 2.76 24.60 -16.90
N GLY A 585 3.65 24.51 -17.90
CA GLY A 585 5.00 25.06 -17.84
C GLY A 585 5.02 26.58 -17.80
N ALA A 586 6.02 27.14 -17.10
CA ALA A 586 6.22 28.58 -17.04
C ALA A 586 6.42 29.16 -18.46
N PRO A 587 5.82 30.33 -18.78
CA PRO A 587 6.04 30.98 -20.06
C PRO A 587 7.47 31.52 -20.18
N ALA A 588 7.94 31.70 -21.42
CA ALA A 588 9.12 32.51 -21.72
C ALA A 588 8.71 33.80 -22.43
N VAL A 589 9.18 34.94 -21.94
CA VAL A 589 8.86 36.25 -22.53
C VAL A 589 10.13 36.82 -23.15
N SER A 590 10.09 37.19 -24.42
CA SER A 590 11.19 37.86 -25.11
C SER A 590 10.66 38.90 -26.08
N GLY A 591 11.04 40.16 -25.87
CA GLY A 591 10.51 41.30 -26.62
C GLY A 591 8.99 41.37 -26.55
N LYS A 592 8.33 41.32 -27.70
CA LYS A 592 6.86 41.33 -27.83
C LYS A 592 6.23 39.94 -27.93
N ARG A 593 6.95 38.88 -27.57
CA ARG A 593 6.49 37.50 -27.72
C ARG A 593 6.49 36.77 -26.39
N VAL A 594 5.46 35.94 -26.19
CA VAL A 594 5.38 34.97 -25.10
C VAL A 594 5.31 33.57 -25.70
N PHE A 595 6.25 32.71 -25.34
CA PHE A 595 6.38 31.34 -25.82
C PHE A 595 5.88 30.35 -24.78
N LEU A 596 5.16 29.34 -25.27
CA LEU A 596 4.50 28.32 -24.47
C LEU A 596 4.68 26.95 -25.12
N GLY A 597 4.68 25.92 -24.28
CA GLY A 597 4.53 24.52 -24.70
C GLY A 597 3.25 23.94 -24.10
N SER A 598 2.64 23.00 -24.80
CA SER A 598 1.50 22.23 -24.31
C SER A 598 1.80 20.73 -24.36
N GLY A 599 1.41 20.02 -23.29
CA GLY A 599 1.65 18.59 -23.12
C GLY A 599 0.39 17.73 -23.06
N LEU A 600 -0.80 18.33 -22.97
CA LEU A 600 -2.10 17.64 -22.89
C LEU A 600 -3.08 18.21 -23.91
N TYR A 601 -4.01 17.36 -24.38
CA TYR A 601 -4.96 17.56 -25.50
C TYR A 601 -4.29 17.81 -26.85
N THR A 602 -3.45 18.85 -26.94
CA THR A 602 -2.79 19.29 -28.16
C THR A 602 -1.29 19.41 -27.92
N LEU A 603 -0.48 18.59 -28.60
CA LEU A 603 0.98 18.67 -28.52
C LEU A 603 1.48 19.77 -29.45
N ALA A 604 1.70 20.96 -28.90
CA ALA A 604 2.10 22.12 -29.68
C ALA A 604 3.03 23.04 -28.92
N ARG A 605 3.88 23.74 -29.67
CA ARG A 605 4.55 24.96 -29.25
C ARG A 605 3.84 26.15 -29.86
N VAL A 606 3.70 27.21 -29.07
CA VAL A 606 2.92 28.39 -29.44
C VAL A 606 3.70 29.65 -29.07
N ALA A 607 3.59 30.68 -29.91
CA ALA A 607 3.92 32.04 -29.53
C ALA A 607 2.68 32.92 -29.62
N VAL A 608 2.53 33.79 -28.62
CA VAL A 608 1.51 34.84 -28.60
C VAL A 608 2.16 36.20 -28.48
N ASP A 609 1.47 37.22 -28.98
CA ASP A 609 1.85 38.62 -28.82
C ASP A 609 1.70 39.03 -27.35
N ALA A 610 2.77 39.58 -26.77
CA ALA A 610 2.83 39.93 -25.36
C ALA A 610 1.85 41.06 -24.97
N ASP A 611 1.49 41.90 -25.93
CA ASP A 611 0.64 43.06 -25.71
C ASP A 611 -0.85 42.74 -25.84
N THR A 612 -1.20 41.82 -26.73
CA THR A 612 -2.59 41.54 -27.11
C THR A 612 -3.07 40.12 -26.78
N GLY A 613 -2.16 39.17 -26.55
CA GLY A 613 -2.48 37.76 -26.37
C GLY A 613 -2.87 37.04 -27.66
N ASN A 614 -2.76 37.71 -28.81
CA ASN A 614 -3.05 37.10 -30.10
C ASN A 614 -2.00 36.06 -30.46
N GLU A 615 -2.44 34.91 -30.95
CA GLU A 615 -1.54 33.88 -31.50
C GLU A 615 -0.74 34.44 -32.68
N LEU A 616 0.58 34.34 -32.60
CA LEU A 616 1.50 34.71 -33.67
C LEU A 616 1.81 33.52 -34.55
N TRP A 617 2.08 32.37 -33.92
CA TRP A 617 2.29 31.11 -34.60
C TRP A 617 2.03 29.94 -33.66
N ARG A 618 1.76 28.79 -34.27
CA ARG A 618 1.62 27.49 -33.62
C ARG A 618 2.25 26.43 -34.50
N GLN A 619 3.02 25.55 -33.88
CA GLN A 619 3.63 24.42 -34.57
C GLN A 619 3.36 23.13 -33.80
N PRO A 620 2.97 22.03 -34.49
CA PRO A 620 2.81 20.74 -33.85
C PRO A 620 4.15 20.23 -33.31
N GLN A 621 4.11 19.43 -32.26
CA GLN A 621 5.27 18.75 -31.69
C GLN A 621 5.05 17.25 -31.62
N ALA A 622 6.15 16.49 -31.75
CA ALA A 622 6.11 15.04 -31.65
C ALA A 622 5.83 14.53 -30.22
N TYR A 623 6.21 15.32 -29.22
CA TYR A 623 6.17 14.95 -27.80
C TYR A 623 5.63 16.09 -26.93
N ARG A 624 5.34 15.77 -25.67
CA ARG A 624 4.79 16.71 -24.68
C ARG A 624 5.83 17.74 -24.26
N SER A 625 5.41 18.99 -24.12
CA SER A 625 6.26 20.09 -23.65
C SER A 625 5.77 20.61 -22.28
N PHE A 626 6.18 19.95 -21.20
CA PHE A 626 5.87 20.38 -19.82
C PHE A 626 6.89 21.36 -19.24
N GLY A 627 8.16 21.28 -19.68
CA GLY A 627 9.21 22.18 -19.23
C GLY A 627 9.04 23.58 -19.81
N PRO A 628 9.51 24.63 -19.10
CA PRO A 628 9.43 25.98 -19.62
C PRO A 628 10.34 26.14 -20.85
N PRO A 629 9.86 26.80 -21.93
CA PRO A 629 10.73 27.15 -23.03
C PRO A 629 11.83 28.12 -22.60
N LEU A 630 12.93 28.14 -23.34
CA LEU A 630 14.04 29.07 -23.14
C LEU A 630 14.24 29.92 -24.40
N ALA A 631 13.92 31.20 -24.32
CA ALA A 631 14.13 32.14 -25.43
C ALA A 631 15.55 32.71 -25.41
N THR A 632 16.28 32.59 -26.52
CA THR A 632 17.66 33.06 -26.69
C THR A 632 17.83 33.76 -28.04
N GLY A 633 17.79 35.10 -28.05
CA GLY A 633 17.90 35.89 -29.28
C GLY A 633 16.81 35.53 -30.30
N GLU A 634 17.22 35.10 -31.49
CA GLU A 634 16.34 34.69 -32.59
C GLU A 634 15.77 33.26 -32.45
N HIS A 635 16.11 32.55 -31.37
CA HIS A 635 15.70 31.17 -31.15
C HIS A 635 14.93 30.98 -29.84
N VAL A 636 14.09 29.96 -29.80
CA VAL A 636 13.42 29.46 -28.59
C VAL A 636 13.60 27.95 -28.52
N LEU A 637 14.02 27.46 -27.36
CA LEU A 637 14.31 26.06 -27.11
C LEU A 637 13.23 25.41 -26.24
N TYR A 638 12.91 24.16 -26.55
CA TYR A 638 11.91 23.35 -25.85
C TYR A 638 12.49 22.00 -25.48
N GLY A 639 12.33 21.60 -24.22
CA GLY A 639 12.49 20.21 -23.79
C GLY A 639 11.18 19.47 -23.97
N ILE A 640 11.21 18.32 -24.66
CA ILE A 640 10.02 17.51 -24.92
C ILE A 640 10.24 16.03 -24.61
N GLY A 641 9.16 15.28 -24.33
CA GLY A 641 9.25 13.87 -23.94
C GLY A 641 7.95 13.07 -23.96
N THR A 642 8.07 11.74 -23.95
CA THR A 642 6.95 10.79 -23.95
C THR A 642 6.27 10.62 -22.59
N GLY A 643 6.91 11.05 -21.51
CA GLY A 643 6.48 10.83 -20.12
C GLY A 643 5.63 11.94 -19.50
N ASN A 644 5.55 11.91 -18.18
CA ASN A 644 5.21 13.03 -17.31
C ASN A 644 6.38 13.28 -16.33
N MET A 645 6.23 14.22 -15.38
CA MET A 645 7.30 14.61 -14.45
C MET A 645 7.82 13.46 -13.57
N THR A 646 7.01 12.43 -13.28
CA THR A 646 7.38 11.33 -12.37
C THR A 646 7.59 9.99 -13.10
N ASN A 647 6.95 9.79 -14.24
CA ASN A 647 6.85 8.51 -14.92
C ASN A 647 7.07 8.64 -16.44
N ASP A 648 8.11 7.98 -16.95
CA ASP A 648 8.49 8.01 -18.36
C ASP A 648 7.99 6.77 -19.13
N THR A 649 7.38 5.81 -18.43
CA THR A 649 7.11 4.49 -18.99
C THR A 649 5.72 4.33 -19.56
N PHE A 650 4.74 5.19 -19.24
CA PHE A 650 3.34 4.94 -19.62
C PHE A 650 2.72 6.05 -20.49
N ALA A 651 2.10 5.64 -21.60
CA ALA A 651 1.14 6.44 -22.32
C ALA A 651 -0.23 6.31 -21.63
N TYR A 652 -0.83 7.44 -21.25
CA TYR A 652 -2.18 7.51 -20.69
C TYR A 652 -3.15 7.95 -21.78
N ALA A 653 -4.01 7.05 -22.25
CA ALA A 653 -5.12 7.43 -23.12
C ALA A 653 -6.23 8.07 -22.29
N GLU A 654 -6.92 9.08 -22.83
CA GLU A 654 -8.03 9.76 -22.14
C GLU A 654 -9.15 8.77 -21.73
N GLU A 655 -9.29 7.66 -22.46
CA GLU A 655 -10.15 6.52 -22.11
C GLU A 655 -9.43 5.20 -22.48
N GLY A 656 -8.56 4.68 -21.61
CA GLY A 656 -7.91 3.38 -21.84
C GLY A 656 -6.90 2.94 -20.79
N THR A 657 -6.50 1.67 -20.82
CA THR A 657 -5.44 1.14 -19.95
C THR A 657 -4.08 1.69 -20.37
N PRO A 658 -3.24 2.15 -19.43
CA PRO A 658 -1.90 2.63 -19.74
C PRO A 658 -1.10 1.57 -20.50
N SER A 659 -0.38 1.98 -21.55
CA SER A 659 0.53 1.09 -22.30
C SER A 659 1.97 1.58 -22.16
N GLU A 660 2.92 0.65 -22.13
CA GLU A 660 4.34 1.01 -22.06
C GLU A 660 4.79 1.71 -23.34
N ALA A 661 5.29 2.93 -23.23
CA ALA A 661 5.86 3.67 -24.35
C ALA A 661 7.36 3.40 -24.45
N ALA A 662 7.88 3.27 -25.68
CA ALA A 662 9.31 3.38 -25.91
C ALA A 662 9.77 4.76 -25.38
N PRO A 663 10.68 4.82 -24.39
CA PRO A 663 11.08 6.09 -23.83
C PRO A 663 11.76 6.96 -24.89
N GLY A 664 11.39 8.24 -24.94
CA GLY A 664 11.98 9.17 -25.91
C GLY A 664 11.77 10.62 -25.51
N GLY A 665 12.75 11.46 -25.86
CA GLY A 665 12.64 12.90 -25.70
C GLY A 665 13.51 13.63 -26.71
N ALA A 666 13.40 14.95 -26.72
CA ALA A 666 14.23 15.77 -27.56
C ALA A 666 14.41 17.17 -26.98
N VAL A 667 15.44 17.84 -27.46
CA VAL A 667 15.58 19.29 -27.38
C VAL A 667 15.31 19.86 -28.76
N VAL A 668 14.32 20.73 -28.86
CA VAL A 668 13.94 21.38 -30.12
C VAL A 668 14.30 22.84 -30.05
N CYS A 669 15.13 23.31 -30.98
CA CYS A 669 15.36 24.72 -31.22
C CYS A 669 14.48 25.18 -32.37
N ALA A 670 13.73 26.26 -32.14
CA ALA A 670 12.82 26.84 -33.11
C ALA A 670 13.07 28.33 -33.30
N SER A 671 12.74 28.83 -34.49
CA SER A 671 12.76 30.27 -34.79
C SER A 671 11.71 31.01 -33.95
N VAL A 672 12.07 32.16 -33.37
CA VAL A 672 11.11 33.00 -32.63
C VAL A 672 10.05 33.63 -33.53
N THR A 673 10.31 33.75 -34.84
CA THR A 673 9.44 34.49 -35.78
C THR A 673 8.29 33.64 -36.31
N ASP A 674 8.53 32.38 -36.65
CA ASP A 674 7.54 31.48 -37.26
C ASP A 674 7.41 30.10 -36.58
N GLY A 675 8.21 29.86 -35.54
CA GLY A 675 8.20 28.62 -34.76
C GLY A 675 8.81 27.41 -35.48
N LYS A 676 9.32 27.56 -36.71
CA LYS A 676 9.88 26.42 -37.46
C LYS A 676 11.12 25.89 -36.76
N THR A 677 11.28 24.56 -36.79
CA THR A 677 12.44 23.90 -36.21
C THR A 677 13.70 24.32 -36.96
N VAL A 678 14.69 24.83 -36.23
CA VAL A 678 16.04 25.10 -36.74
C VAL A 678 16.89 23.84 -36.64
N TRP A 679 16.86 23.21 -35.46
CA TRP A 679 17.46 21.90 -35.23
C TRP A 679 16.70 21.14 -34.14
N GLU A 680 16.86 19.81 -34.14
CA GLU A 680 16.31 18.91 -33.14
C GLU A 680 17.38 17.90 -32.72
N ALA A 681 17.57 17.74 -31.41
CA ALA A 681 18.47 16.74 -30.84
C ALA A 681 17.64 15.72 -30.07
N LYS A 682 17.59 14.49 -30.57
CA LYS A 682 16.87 13.38 -29.93
C LYS A 682 17.67 12.82 -28.76
N LEU A 683 16.96 12.50 -27.68
CA LEU A 683 17.51 11.98 -26.44
C LEU A 683 16.82 10.67 -26.03
N PRO A 684 17.50 9.81 -25.24
CA PRO A 684 16.96 8.51 -24.85
C PRO A 684 15.71 8.59 -23.95
N ARG A 685 15.51 9.72 -23.26
CA ARG A 685 14.44 9.93 -22.28
C ARG A 685 13.92 11.37 -22.32
N SER A 686 12.82 11.60 -21.62
CA SER A 686 12.13 12.89 -21.56
C SER A 686 13.02 14.02 -21.07
N VAL A 687 12.77 15.22 -21.59
CA VAL A 687 13.29 16.48 -21.06
C VAL A 687 12.09 17.34 -20.66
N HIS A 688 11.74 17.33 -19.38
CA HIS A 688 10.59 18.07 -18.85
C HIS A 688 10.99 19.17 -17.85
N THR A 689 12.28 19.31 -17.57
CA THR A 689 12.81 20.31 -16.66
C THR A 689 13.17 21.61 -17.40
N PRO A 690 13.37 22.73 -16.69
CA PRO A 690 13.95 23.93 -17.28
C PRO A 690 15.28 23.64 -17.99
N LEU A 691 15.53 24.35 -19.10
CA LEU A 691 16.81 24.34 -19.80
C LEU A 691 17.65 25.53 -19.34
N ALA A 692 18.98 25.39 -19.38
CA ALA A 692 19.91 26.52 -19.21
C ALA A 692 20.70 26.75 -20.49
N ALA A 693 21.11 27.98 -20.78
CA ALA A 693 21.96 28.27 -21.93
C ALA A 693 22.89 29.45 -21.67
N ASP A 694 24.00 29.45 -22.38
CA ASP A 694 24.91 30.59 -22.52
C ASP A 694 24.96 31.05 -23.99
N ALA A 695 25.98 31.82 -24.36
CA ALA A 695 26.17 32.31 -25.72
C ALA A 695 26.41 31.21 -26.78
N LEU A 696 26.98 30.07 -26.39
CA LEU A 696 27.44 28.99 -27.26
C LEU A 696 26.73 27.66 -27.01
N PHE A 697 26.28 27.41 -25.78
CA PHE A 697 25.81 26.10 -25.34
C PHE A 697 24.43 26.14 -24.72
N VAL A 698 23.76 24.98 -24.78
CA VAL A 698 22.52 24.67 -24.07
C VAL A 698 22.78 23.46 -23.18
N TYR A 699 22.44 23.58 -21.92
CA TYR A 699 22.58 22.54 -20.90
C TYR A 699 21.21 21.98 -20.54
N VAL A 700 21.14 20.65 -20.52
CA VAL A 700 19.88 19.93 -20.40
C VAL A 700 20.03 18.77 -19.44
N ALA A 701 19.13 18.69 -18.48
CA ALA A 701 18.99 17.54 -17.60
C ALA A 701 18.00 16.54 -18.22
N CYS A 702 18.48 15.36 -18.59
CA CYS A 702 17.65 14.34 -19.20
C CYS A 702 17.27 13.27 -18.17
N ARG A 703 16.05 12.74 -18.29
CA ARG A 703 15.58 11.67 -17.39
C ARG A 703 16.32 10.34 -17.53
N ASP A 704 17.24 10.19 -18.47
CA ASP A 704 18.19 9.06 -18.51
C ASP A 704 19.27 9.13 -17.41
N GLY A 705 19.29 10.24 -16.67
CA GLY A 705 20.20 10.53 -15.59
C GLY A 705 21.50 11.19 -16.02
N SER A 706 21.52 11.77 -17.22
CA SER A 706 22.64 12.53 -17.74
C SER A 706 22.32 14.01 -17.94
N VAL A 707 23.32 14.83 -17.69
CA VAL A 707 23.37 16.23 -18.13
C VAL A 707 24.04 16.25 -19.49
N TYR A 708 23.36 16.86 -20.47
CA TYR A 708 23.85 17.06 -21.83
C TYR A 708 24.19 18.53 -22.05
N CYS A 709 25.27 18.76 -22.77
CA CYS A 709 25.62 20.06 -23.35
C CYS A 709 25.51 19.95 -24.87
N PHE A 710 24.78 20.87 -25.48
CA PHE A 710 24.63 20.97 -26.92
C PHE A 710 25.20 22.28 -27.42
N ASN A 711 25.82 22.25 -28.59
CA ASN A 711 26.10 23.46 -29.33
C ASN A 711 24.77 24.15 -29.70
N ARG A 712 24.57 25.38 -29.23
CA ARG A 712 23.32 26.13 -29.37
C ARG A 712 22.94 26.43 -30.81
N ALA A 713 23.92 26.55 -31.71
CA ALA A 713 23.69 26.87 -33.11
C ALA A 713 23.29 25.64 -33.94
N THR A 714 23.83 24.46 -33.61
CA THR A 714 23.70 23.26 -34.46
C THR A 714 22.88 22.13 -33.82
N GLY A 715 22.71 22.14 -32.50
CA GLY A 715 22.12 21.03 -31.76
C GLY A 715 23.04 19.82 -31.60
N ALA A 716 24.30 19.90 -32.04
CA ALA A 716 25.25 18.81 -31.86
C ALA A 716 25.60 18.65 -30.37
N VAL A 717 25.60 17.40 -29.88
CA VAL A 717 26.06 17.08 -28.53
C VAL A 717 27.54 17.45 -28.43
N TRP A 718 27.86 18.31 -27.48
CA TRP A 718 29.22 18.73 -27.16
C TRP A 718 29.84 17.81 -26.11
N TRP A 719 29.12 17.54 -25.03
CA TRP A 719 29.44 16.49 -24.05
C TRP A 719 28.17 16.01 -23.35
N SER A 720 28.26 14.85 -22.70
CA SER A 720 27.24 14.31 -21.81
C SER A 720 27.90 13.66 -20.60
N VAL A 721 27.35 13.89 -19.40
CA VAL A 721 27.84 13.28 -18.16
C VAL A 721 26.66 12.71 -17.37
N SER A 722 26.77 11.44 -16.98
CA SER A 722 25.77 10.79 -16.14
C SER A 722 26.00 11.10 -14.66
N LEU A 723 24.97 11.60 -13.98
CA LEU A 723 24.92 11.70 -12.52
C LEU A 723 24.18 10.51 -11.90
N GLY A 724 23.76 9.52 -12.70
CA GLY A 724 23.28 8.22 -12.26
C GLY A 724 21.85 8.16 -11.71
N SER A 725 21.09 9.27 -11.77
CA SER A 725 19.66 9.26 -11.44
C SER A 725 18.86 10.22 -12.31
N THR A 726 17.56 9.93 -12.48
CA THR A 726 16.63 10.73 -13.28
C THR A 726 16.51 12.15 -12.73
N PHE A 727 16.51 13.14 -13.60
CA PHE A 727 16.35 14.53 -13.18
C PHE A 727 14.87 14.94 -13.09
N THR A 728 14.54 15.64 -12.00
CA THR A 728 13.26 16.34 -11.81
C THR A 728 13.44 17.86 -11.73
N ALA A 729 14.70 18.33 -11.69
CA ALA A 729 15.11 19.72 -11.67
C ALA A 729 16.01 20.03 -12.88
N GLY A 730 15.95 21.27 -13.38
CA GLY A 730 16.80 21.70 -14.49
C GLY A 730 18.24 21.98 -14.05
N PRO A 731 19.19 22.11 -14.99
CA PRO A 731 20.50 22.66 -14.68
C PRO A 731 20.45 24.18 -14.55
N ALA A 732 21.49 24.76 -13.97
CA ALA A 732 21.73 26.20 -13.95
C ALA A 732 23.16 26.50 -14.40
N VAL A 733 23.36 27.62 -15.09
CA VAL A 733 24.69 28.02 -15.58
C VAL A 733 25.11 29.33 -14.90
N ALA A 734 26.35 29.37 -14.45
CA ALA A 734 27.03 30.57 -13.97
C ALA A 734 27.91 31.13 -15.08
N ALA A 735 28.01 32.45 -15.17
CA ALA A 735 28.84 33.13 -16.15
C ALA A 735 29.61 34.28 -15.51
N ASP A 736 30.81 34.56 -16.01
CA ASP A 736 31.57 35.74 -15.58
C ASP A 736 30.96 37.05 -16.11
N ASP A 737 31.55 38.18 -15.74
CA ASP A 737 31.10 39.52 -16.14
C ASP A 737 31.11 39.73 -17.67
N GLN A 738 31.80 38.87 -18.40
CA GLN A 738 31.88 38.88 -19.87
C GLN A 738 30.88 37.91 -20.51
N GLY A 739 30.04 37.26 -19.72
CA GLY A 739 29.03 36.30 -20.16
C GLY A 739 29.60 34.94 -20.55
N ARG A 740 30.86 34.64 -20.22
CA ARG A 740 31.48 33.33 -20.50
C ARG A 740 31.07 32.35 -19.41
N PRO A 741 30.61 31.14 -19.75
CA PRO A 741 30.18 30.18 -18.75
C PRO A 741 31.37 29.73 -17.89
N THR A 742 31.19 29.74 -16.58
CA THR A 742 32.22 29.36 -15.60
C THR A 742 31.91 28.02 -14.91
N ALA A 743 30.63 27.73 -14.69
CA ALA A 743 30.16 26.50 -14.04
C ALA A 743 28.74 26.14 -14.46
N VAL A 744 28.41 24.85 -14.45
CA VAL A 744 27.06 24.33 -14.63
C VAL A 744 26.69 23.53 -13.39
N TYR A 745 25.58 23.88 -12.76
CA TYR A 745 25.06 23.19 -11.59
C TYR A 745 23.91 22.28 -11.96
N ALA A 746 23.90 21.07 -11.41
CA ALA A 746 22.82 20.12 -11.57
C ALA A 746 22.59 19.40 -10.25
N ALA A 747 21.32 19.12 -9.94
CA ALA A 747 20.93 18.43 -8.72
C ALA A 747 20.00 17.26 -9.05
N THR A 748 20.25 16.11 -8.44
CA THR A 748 19.40 14.91 -8.57
C THR A 748 18.41 14.83 -7.40
N PRO A 749 17.28 14.13 -7.55
CA PRO A 749 16.28 13.96 -6.49
C PRO A 749 16.83 13.37 -5.20
N GLU A 750 17.87 12.54 -5.28
CA GLU A 750 18.49 11.85 -4.13
C GLU A 750 19.47 12.76 -3.36
N GLY A 751 19.55 14.04 -3.71
CA GLY A 751 20.40 15.00 -3.02
C GLY A 751 21.86 15.01 -3.50
N ARG A 752 22.14 14.52 -4.71
CA ARG A 752 23.46 14.70 -5.34
C ARG A 752 23.48 16.03 -6.07
N VAL A 753 24.35 16.95 -5.66
CA VAL A 753 24.55 18.26 -6.29
C VAL A 753 25.94 18.29 -6.92
N ALA A 754 26.02 18.64 -8.20
CA ALA A 754 27.27 18.68 -8.94
C ALA A 754 27.51 20.07 -9.53
N CYS A 755 28.78 20.49 -9.53
CA CYS A 755 29.29 21.62 -10.27
C CYS A 755 30.19 21.10 -11.37
N LEU A 756 29.81 21.35 -12.63
CA LEU A 756 30.42 20.81 -13.82
C LEU A 756 31.13 21.92 -14.60
N ASN A 757 32.24 21.57 -15.23
CA ASN A 757 32.91 22.41 -16.19
C ASN A 757 32.04 22.55 -17.46
N PRO A 758 31.68 23.78 -17.87
CA PRO A 758 30.75 24.01 -18.98
C PRO A 758 31.28 23.51 -20.33
N TYR A 759 32.59 23.42 -20.52
CA TYR A 759 33.23 23.05 -21.78
C TYR A 759 33.52 21.56 -21.90
N THR A 760 33.65 20.84 -20.79
CA THR A 760 34.07 19.42 -20.78
C THR A 760 33.09 18.48 -20.09
N GLY A 761 32.15 19.01 -19.30
CA GLY A 761 31.23 18.25 -18.46
C GLY A 761 31.88 17.64 -17.22
N LYS A 762 33.21 17.68 -17.09
CA LYS A 762 33.91 17.14 -15.92
C LYS A 762 33.48 17.88 -14.66
N ALA A 763 33.21 17.14 -13.59
CA ALA A 763 32.88 17.75 -12.32
C ALA A 763 34.08 18.51 -11.75
N TYR A 764 33.87 19.78 -11.38
CA TYR A 764 34.75 20.48 -10.47
C TYR A 764 34.60 19.93 -9.06
N TRP A 765 33.36 19.74 -8.64
CA TRP A 765 33.03 19.09 -7.38
C TRP A 765 31.66 18.40 -7.48
N VAL A 766 31.47 17.36 -6.67
CA VAL A 766 30.18 16.67 -6.47
C VAL A 766 29.97 16.52 -4.98
N ARG A 767 28.78 16.87 -4.50
CA ARG A 767 28.40 16.74 -3.10
C ARG A 767 27.14 15.91 -2.96
N GLU A 768 27.23 14.86 -2.15
CA GLU A 768 26.05 14.08 -1.75
C GLU A 768 25.52 14.58 -0.42
N LEU A 769 24.25 14.96 -0.39
CA LEU A 769 23.52 15.35 0.81
C LEU A 769 22.92 14.12 1.49
N ALA A 770 23.76 13.17 1.91
CA ALA A 770 23.26 11.92 2.51
C ALA A 770 22.60 12.16 3.88
N GLU A 771 23.22 12.95 4.76
CA GLU A 771 22.66 13.40 6.04
C GLU A 771 23.11 14.83 6.36
N VAL A 772 22.18 15.68 6.79
CA VAL A 772 22.43 17.06 7.23
C VAL A 772 21.74 17.26 8.57
N GLY A 773 22.52 17.53 9.62
CA GLY A 773 21.99 17.63 10.98
C GLY A 773 21.25 16.36 11.45
N GLY A 774 21.70 15.18 11.02
CA GLY A 774 21.08 13.88 11.35
C GLY A 774 19.77 13.57 10.59
N ARG A 775 19.40 14.40 9.60
CA ARG A 775 18.26 14.17 8.70
C ARG A 775 18.75 13.83 7.30
N ARG A 776 18.16 12.82 6.69
CA ARG A 776 18.45 12.37 5.34
C ARG A 776 17.71 13.22 4.31
N VAL A 777 18.35 13.59 3.21
CA VAL A 777 17.63 14.16 2.06
C VAL A 777 16.83 13.04 1.39
N THR A 778 15.53 13.24 1.27
CA THR A 778 14.64 12.28 0.61
C THR A 778 14.33 12.67 -0.82
N GLU A 779 14.09 13.96 -1.07
CA GLU A 779 13.69 14.46 -2.39
C GLU A 779 14.21 15.89 -2.63
N LEU A 780 14.59 16.18 -3.88
CA LEU A 780 15.05 17.49 -4.35
C LEU A 780 14.44 17.75 -5.73
N TYR A 781 13.55 18.75 -5.83
CA TYR A 781 12.89 19.16 -7.09
C TYR A 781 13.28 20.56 -7.55
N SER A 782 14.09 21.24 -6.75
CA SER A 782 14.45 22.64 -6.92
C SER A 782 15.54 22.80 -7.98
N THR A 783 15.27 23.54 -9.06
CA THR A 783 16.31 23.93 -10.03
C THR A 783 17.31 24.84 -9.30
N PRO A 784 18.63 24.58 -9.38
CA PRO A 784 19.61 25.38 -8.67
C PRO A 784 19.52 26.86 -9.03
N ALA A 785 19.43 27.73 -8.03
CA ALA A 785 19.48 29.18 -8.22
C ALA A 785 20.88 29.69 -7.90
N VAL A 786 21.52 30.35 -8.85
CA VAL A 786 22.91 30.79 -8.72
C VAL A 786 22.97 32.30 -8.53
N VAL A 787 23.69 32.73 -7.51
CA VAL A 787 24.12 34.13 -7.34
C VAL A 787 25.63 34.17 -7.47
N GLN A 788 26.15 35.01 -8.35
CA GLN A 788 27.58 35.19 -8.54
C GLN A 788 28.00 36.60 -8.12
N ASP A 789 29.07 36.66 -7.33
CA ASP A 789 29.72 37.90 -6.88
C ASP A 789 31.22 37.77 -7.15
N GLY A 790 31.65 38.32 -8.29
CA GLY A 790 33.01 38.14 -8.82
C GLY A 790 33.35 36.66 -9.00
N ARG A 791 34.32 36.18 -8.22
CA ARG A 791 34.81 34.78 -8.26
C ARG A 791 33.97 33.82 -7.42
N ARG A 792 33.18 34.34 -6.47
CA ARG A 792 32.37 33.55 -5.53
C ARG A 792 30.97 33.34 -6.08
N ARG A 793 30.42 32.16 -5.82
CA ARG A 793 29.04 31.84 -6.16
C ARG A 793 28.35 31.20 -4.98
N SER A 794 27.07 31.52 -4.82
CA SER A 794 26.15 30.89 -3.89
C SER A 794 25.06 30.21 -4.69
N VAL A 795 24.93 28.89 -4.51
CA VAL A 795 23.95 28.06 -5.24
C VAL A 795 22.91 27.55 -4.26
N TYR A 796 21.64 27.81 -4.55
CA TYR A 796 20.52 27.47 -3.68
C TYR A 796 19.67 26.35 -4.26
N VAL A 797 19.35 25.36 -3.43
CA VAL A 797 18.42 24.26 -3.78
C VAL A 797 17.51 23.95 -2.60
N GLY A 798 16.21 23.90 -2.83
CA GLY A 798 15.22 23.41 -1.87
C GLY A 798 15.19 21.87 -1.84
N ALA A 799 15.13 21.29 -0.64
CA ALA A 799 15.03 19.85 -0.48
C ALA A 799 14.10 19.45 0.69
N GLN A 800 13.55 18.24 0.56
CA GLN A 800 12.84 17.55 1.64
C GLN A 800 13.81 16.70 2.45
N LEU A 801 13.64 16.74 3.77
CA LEU A 801 14.46 16.07 4.76
C LEU A 801 13.61 15.12 5.59
N GLU A 802 14.19 14.00 5.98
CA GLU A 802 13.58 13.02 6.87
C GLU A 802 14.55 12.67 8.01
N SER A 803 14.11 12.83 9.26
CA SER A 803 14.88 12.41 10.43
C SER A 803 15.00 10.89 10.54
N ARG A 804 15.88 10.39 11.41
CA ARG A 804 15.93 8.96 11.77
C ARG A 804 14.59 8.43 12.28
N THR A 805 13.77 9.30 12.90
CA THR A 805 12.39 9.02 13.34
C THR A 805 11.32 9.10 12.25
N ARG A 806 11.68 9.39 11.00
CA ARG A 806 10.75 9.72 9.89
C ARG A 806 9.90 10.98 10.08
N SER A 807 10.36 11.90 10.92
CA SER A 807 9.81 13.26 10.89
C SER A 807 10.27 13.94 9.61
N LYS A 808 9.31 14.31 8.75
CA LYS A 808 9.57 15.04 7.51
C LYS A 808 9.68 16.53 7.81
N SER A 809 10.68 17.18 7.23
CA SER A 809 10.92 18.63 7.30
C SER A 809 11.42 19.12 5.95
N ALA A 810 11.50 20.43 5.75
CA ALA A 810 12.03 21.00 4.52
C ALA A 810 13.07 22.07 4.81
N ALA A 811 14.02 22.22 3.90
CA ALA A 811 15.08 23.21 3.99
C ALA A 811 15.52 23.71 2.61
N VAL A 812 16.15 24.89 2.61
CA VAL A 812 16.94 25.37 1.47
C VAL A 812 18.42 25.18 1.81
N PHE A 813 19.17 24.60 0.89
CA PHE A 813 20.62 24.45 0.96
C PHE A 813 21.29 25.56 0.17
N ARG A 814 22.37 26.10 0.69
CA ARG A 814 23.27 27.03 0.00
C ARG A 814 24.64 26.38 -0.10
N PHE A 815 25.17 26.29 -1.32
CA PHE A 815 26.53 25.86 -1.60
C PHE A 815 27.33 27.09 -2.00
N ASP A 816 28.34 27.43 -1.23
CA ASP A 816 29.27 28.50 -1.60
C ASP A 816 30.49 27.88 -2.27
N ASP A 817 30.80 28.32 -3.49
CA ASP A 817 32.01 27.92 -4.19
C ASP A 817 32.75 29.13 -4.77
N GLU A 818 34.00 28.92 -5.17
CA GLU A 818 34.85 29.97 -5.72
C GLU A 818 35.69 29.44 -6.88
N THR A 819 35.84 30.25 -7.92
CA THR A 819 36.73 29.91 -9.04
C THR A 819 38.17 30.15 -8.60
N GLY A 820 39.03 29.12 -8.61
CA GLY A 820 40.45 29.22 -8.24
C GLY A 820 41.29 30.04 -9.23
N GLU A 821 42.35 30.71 -8.73
CA GLU A 821 43.16 31.71 -9.47
C GLU A 821 43.62 31.28 -10.85
#